data_AF-A0A524I4J3-F1
#
_entry.id   AF-A0A524I4J3-F1
#
_cell.length_a   1.000
_cell.length_b   1.000
_cell.length_c   1.000
_cell.angle_alpha   90.00
_cell.angle_beta   90.00
_cell.angle_gamma   90.00
#
_symmetry.space_group_name_H-M   'P 1'
#
loop_
_entity.id
_entity.type
_entity.pdbx_description
1 polymer ?
#
loop_
_entity_poly.entity_id
_entity_poly.type
_entity_poly.pdbx_seq_one_letter_code
_entity_poly.pdbx_strand_id
1 'polypeptide(L)'
;MVRESVRRVVEGTSPDDLWTADLGKTLDLVNRDLAKATGCEPMALREKRIWEQAGLLAPLTDVPRGEAYDLLLGARESLACSILSWCLRALQARPEEIDALPELRQRLREGVVRGSLLEEHEGVWCLRTTDDGSVQLEGHPAQVIAAFLDLRRELVRELGSAAAHLPLAMSTGDLPLAIGQALMGFPVLLTDLTLDPLAKEFLTNTVRDLFQGSLLTSEDDLSREMERRRWLSGLPHRYDPPSPVRVSNDQVIALGFLGAELLLALAMIAVLSTIQRRGDVPVEYPETGYSLPCILGWDGAEIGNAKELLDVVKRYSALPKERSLGAALTAGRSALIAVEALEALRYLDGDPHIGSSTVGFIPDKVLRELGLAFVDDTIPGAAVLMGIPHDRKQLVTTVRELQARGLLIMAADEVVRVLQENDVQMGLEMMLYPLGNFTQLVHALDFLTRAALSFGGVQKGDAERLSAYLTKRPKAFVLHFGPLDSCRAAMALAALTHGVPIITDQEVEGVPDLLFHKEPQHMLQGGLESRDIRVAVTMVDIPVPFGPAFEGETVRRPDTYLEAGGGRTPSFELLRRRSEDEVRDGEVLVLGPEADQMAEGSQTPMAILVDVFGKRMQEDFESVMERRIHLYLNFAEGVWHTGQRNMNWLRISKKARKAGFRLEHLGRILVTKLKEEFGNIVSRVQVIIITDEKEIGRRLPEALGVYQEREERMAGLTDDSVDTFYSCLMFQSFAPDHVCVITPERLGLCGAINWLDAKTGKEIVPSGPNQPIAKGEPEDLEKGSWEGVNEAVTALTRGKISRFCAYSMMEDPMTSCGCFECIAAMSPDMQSVIVVSREFPDMTPLGMKFSTLAGSIGGGRQTPGFIGIGRRYLISKKFITGDGGFLRISWMPSSLKNSMREELINRATELGMPDFLEKVADETTVTDAEGLMNWMIEADHPALRMPPLL
;
A
#
# COMPACT_ATOMS: atom_id res chain seq x y z
N MET A 1 -23.90 9.27 -48.57
CA MET A 1 -23.53 9.19 -47.14
C MET A 1 -22.02 9.19 -46.96
N VAL A 2 -21.29 8.15 -47.36
CA VAL A 2 -19.81 8.05 -47.21
C VAL A 2 -19.06 9.27 -47.78
N ARG A 3 -19.33 9.67 -49.04
CA ARG A 3 -18.67 10.86 -49.66
C ARG A 3 -18.92 12.17 -48.91
N GLU A 4 -20.10 12.34 -48.34
CA GLU A 4 -20.48 13.54 -47.57
C GLU A 4 -19.77 13.55 -46.21
N SER A 5 -19.70 12.40 -45.54
CA SER A 5 -18.95 12.25 -44.28
C SER A 5 -17.45 12.48 -44.51
N VAL A 6 -16.86 11.97 -45.61
CA VAL A 6 -15.46 12.22 -45.96
C VAL A 6 -15.22 13.70 -46.25
N ARG A 7 -16.12 14.37 -46.97
CA ARG A 7 -16.00 15.81 -47.21
C ARG A 7 -15.93 16.60 -45.90
N ARG A 8 -16.79 16.28 -44.93
CA ARG A 8 -16.78 16.91 -43.60
C ARG A 8 -15.49 16.64 -42.82
N VAL A 9 -14.92 15.45 -42.97
CA VAL A 9 -13.62 15.11 -42.37
C VAL A 9 -12.52 15.97 -42.98
N VAL A 10 -12.47 16.09 -44.30
CA VAL A 10 -11.50 16.96 -45.01
C VAL A 10 -11.65 18.41 -44.57
N GLU A 11 -12.87 18.94 -44.53
CA GLU A 11 -13.14 20.31 -44.06
C GLU A 11 -12.68 20.50 -42.59
N GLY A 12 -12.86 19.49 -41.73
CA GLY A 12 -12.46 19.52 -40.32
C GLY A 12 -10.95 19.43 -40.06
N THR A 13 -10.16 18.91 -41.00
CA THR A 13 -8.68 18.76 -40.89
C THR A 13 -7.89 19.74 -41.74
N SER A 14 -8.55 20.61 -42.51
CA SER A 14 -7.90 21.57 -43.40
C SER A 14 -7.94 23.06 -42.97
N PRO A 15 -8.19 23.46 -41.70
CA PRO A 15 -7.94 24.85 -41.28
C PRO A 15 -6.48 25.27 -41.47
N ASP A 16 -6.23 26.56 -41.74
CA ASP A 16 -4.88 27.13 -41.92
C ASP A 16 -4.04 27.05 -40.64
N ASP A 17 -4.67 27.21 -39.46
CA ASP A 17 -4.07 26.95 -38.16
C ASP A 17 -4.77 25.74 -37.53
N LEU A 18 -4.06 24.61 -37.48
CA LEU A 18 -4.64 23.38 -37.02
C LEU A 18 -4.95 23.39 -35.53
N TRP A 19 -4.44 24.31 -34.71
CA TRP A 19 -4.91 24.49 -33.33
C TRP A 19 -6.40 24.78 -33.28
N THR A 20 -6.96 25.48 -34.26
CA THR A 20 -8.39 25.83 -34.32
C THR A 20 -9.30 24.69 -34.78
N ALA A 21 -8.74 23.58 -35.28
CA ALA A 21 -9.51 22.42 -35.74
C ALA A 21 -10.19 21.66 -34.58
N ASP A 22 -11.31 20.98 -34.82
CA ASP A 22 -11.89 20.05 -33.83
C ASP A 22 -11.61 18.61 -34.27
N LEU A 23 -10.40 18.13 -33.99
CA LEU A 23 -9.99 16.77 -34.34
C LEU A 23 -10.79 15.73 -33.56
N GLY A 24 -11.30 16.07 -32.37
CA GLY A 24 -12.21 15.22 -31.60
C GLY A 24 -13.50 14.92 -32.37
N LYS A 25 -14.20 15.96 -32.84
CA LYS A 25 -15.41 15.79 -33.68
C LYS A 25 -15.10 15.08 -34.97
N THR A 26 -13.95 15.37 -35.58
CA THR A 26 -13.53 14.71 -36.81
C THR A 26 -13.32 13.22 -36.61
N LEU A 27 -12.63 12.84 -35.53
CA LEU A 27 -12.40 11.44 -35.16
C LEU A 27 -13.71 10.72 -34.84
N ASP A 28 -14.69 11.39 -34.24
CA ASP A 28 -16.02 10.80 -33.98
C ASP A 28 -16.80 10.50 -35.27
N LEU A 29 -16.72 11.38 -36.28
CA LEU A 29 -17.30 11.13 -37.61
C LEU A 29 -16.65 9.91 -38.28
N VAL A 30 -15.32 9.81 -38.16
CA VAL A 30 -14.51 8.70 -38.69
C VAL A 30 -14.89 7.37 -38.04
N ASN A 31 -14.90 7.32 -36.71
CA ASN A 31 -15.10 6.10 -35.93
C ASN A 31 -16.56 5.62 -35.90
N ARG A 32 -17.54 6.53 -35.95
CA ARG A 32 -18.97 6.16 -35.86
C ARG A 32 -19.61 5.99 -37.23
N ASP A 33 -19.52 7.03 -38.07
CA ASP A 33 -20.35 7.12 -39.28
C ASP A 33 -19.64 6.48 -40.48
N LEU A 34 -18.33 6.71 -40.63
CA LEU A 34 -17.54 6.16 -41.74
C LEU A 34 -17.15 4.71 -41.53
N ALA A 35 -16.65 4.32 -40.35
CA ALA A 35 -16.28 2.93 -40.07
C ALA A 35 -17.47 1.98 -40.26
N LYS A 36 -18.64 2.34 -39.71
CA LYS A 36 -19.88 1.58 -39.89
C LYS A 36 -20.32 1.48 -41.36
N ALA A 37 -20.18 2.55 -42.14
CA ALA A 37 -20.65 2.60 -43.52
C ALA A 37 -19.71 1.89 -44.51
N THR A 38 -18.42 1.81 -44.20
CA THR A 38 -17.39 1.14 -45.02
C THR A 38 -17.11 -0.29 -44.58
N GLY A 39 -17.54 -0.67 -43.37
CA GLY A 39 -17.22 -1.95 -42.77
C GLY A 39 -15.73 -2.08 -42.44
N CYS A 40 -15.01 -0.97 -42.36
CA CYS A 40 -13.64 -0.90 -41.86
C CYS A 40 -13.66 -0.75 -40.33
N GLU A 41 -12.60 -1.20 -39.66
CA GLU A 41 -12.48 -0.99 -38.22
C GLU A 41 -12.30 0.50 -37.88
N PRO A 42 -12.90 0.98 -36.77
CA PRO A 42 -12.64 2.32 -36.27
C PRO A 42 -11.14 2.55 -36.04
N MET A 43 -10.68 3.77 -36.29
CA MET A 43 -9.28 4.14 -36.21
C MET A 43 -8.70 3.95 -34.79
N ALA A 44 -9.41 4.38 -33.75
CA ALA A 44 -8.83 4.46 -32.40
C ALA A 44 -9.85 4.74 -31.29
N LEU A 45 -10.64 3.74 -30.89
CA LEU A 45 -11.61 3.91 -29.80
C LEU A 45 -10.96 3.87 -28.41
N ARG A 46 -9.81 3.21 -28.24
CA ARG A 46 -9.14 3.04 -26.93
C ARG A 46 -8.12 4.16 -26.65
N GLU A 47 -7.53 4.72 -27.70
CA GLU A 47 -6.46 5.72 -27.63
C GLU A 47 -7.01 7.15 -27.55
N LYS A 48 -8.28 7.37 -27.95
CA LYS A 48 -8.96 8.68 -27.94
C LYS A 48 -8.80 9.41 -26.60
N ARG A 49 -8.96 8.71 -25.47
CA ARG A 49 -8.87 9.30 -24.13
C ARG A 49 -7.46 9.85 -23.86
N ILE A 50 -6.43 9.16 -24.31
CA ILE A 50 -5.03 9.57 -24.11
C ILE A 50 -4.73 10.81 -24.95
N TRP A 51 -5.14 10.83 -26.23
CA TRP A 51 -4.99 12.02 -27.08
C TRP A 51 -5.77 13.22 -26.56
N GLU A 52 -6.95 12.98 -25.98
CA GLU A 52 -7.75 14.00 -25.32
C GLU A 52 -7.06 14.57 -24.08
N GLN A 53 -6.52 13.71 -23.22
CA GLN A 53 -5.77 14.11 -22.03
C GLN A 53 -4.48 14.87 -22.38
N ALA A 54 -3.81 14.50 -23.47
CA ALA A 54 -2.67 15.24 -24.01
C ALA A 54 -3.06 16.55 -24.74
N GLY A 55 -4.36 16.86 -24.82
CA GLY A 55 -4.90 18.07 -25.45
C GLY A 55 -4.78 18.12 -26.98
N LEU A 56 -4.46 17.01 -27.63
CA LEU A 56 -4.26 16.95 -29.09
C LEU A 56 -5.56 17.05 -29.89
N LEU A 57 -6.73 16.90 -29.25
CA LEU A 57 -8.00 16.78 -29.96
C LEU A 57 -8.87 18.05 -29.92
N ALA A 58 -8.70 18.95 -28.95
CA ALA A 58 -9.57 20.12 -28.77
C ALA A 58 -9.21 21.27 -29.72
N PRO A 59 -10.17 22.10 -30.17
CA PRO A 59 -9.85 23.35 -30.83
C PRO A 59 -9.38 24.39 -29.81
N LEU A 60 -8.14 24.86 -29.90
CA LEU A 60 -7.57 25.84 -28.97
C LEU A 60 -7.37 27.19 -29.67
N THR A 61 -7.65 28.26 -28.94
CA THR A 61 -7.27 29.63 -29.32
C THR A 61 -6.18 30.12 -28.35
N ASP A 62 -5.25 30.93 -28.85
CA ASP A 62 -4.20 31.56 -28.02
C ASP A 62 -3.19 30.59 -27.38
N VAL A 63 -2.79 29.55 -28.13
CA VAL A 63 -1.71 28.65 -27.73
C VAL A 63 -0.37 29.42 -27.69
N PRO A 64 0.44 29.30 -26.62
CA PRO A 64 1.75 29.94 -26.56
C PRO A 64 2.68 29.47 -27.68
N ARG A 65 3.69 30.28 -28.00
CA ARG A 65 4.72 29.95 -29.01
C ARG A 65 5.95 29.35 -28.34
N GLY A 66 6.63 28.46 -29.04
CA GLY A 66 7.88 27.83 -28.61
C GLY A 66 8.05 26.45 -29.23
N GLU A 67 9.27 25.94 -29.26
CA GLU A 67 9.61 24.69 -29.96
C GLU A 67 8.76 23.50 -29.45
N ALA A 68 8.53 23.39 -28.15
CA ALA A 68 7.67 22.35 -27.58
C ALA A 68 6.20 22.46 -28.03
N TYR A 69 5.68 23.68 -28.23
CA TYR A 69 4.32 23.88 -28.75
C TYR A 69 4.24 23.58 -30.25
N ASP A 70 5.30 23.89 -31.01
CA ASP A 70 5.40 23.54 -32.42
C ASP A 70 5.47 22.01 -32.61
N LEU A 71 6.13 21.29 -31.71
CA LEU A 71 6.14 19.81 -31.69
C LEU A 71 4.75 19.22 -31.41
N LEU A 72 3.99 19.81 -30.47
CA LEU A 72 2.61 19.41 -30.19
C LEU A 72 1.68 19.70 -31.38
N LEU A 73 1.89 20.83 -32.07
CA LEU A 73 1.20 21.12 -33.32
C LEU A 73 1.55 20.10 -34.41
N GLY A 74 2.83 19.75 -34.57
CA GLY A 74 3.27 18.72 -35.53
C GLY A 74 2.70 17.34 -35.22
N ALA A 75 2.58 16.97 -33.94
CA ALA A 75 1.89 15.76 -33.51
C ALA A 75 0.41 15.79 -33.91
N ARG A 76 -0.24 16.94 -33.75
CA ARG A 76 -1.63 17.16 -34.11
C ARG A 76 -1.86 17.14 -35.63
N GLU A 77 -0.95 17.71 -36.41
CA GLU A 77 -0.93 17.62 -37.88
C GLU A 77 -0.77 16.19 -38.35
N SER A 78 0.17 15.45 -37.76
CA SER A 78 0.40 14.04 -38.07
C SER A 78 -0.83 13.18 -37.73
N LEU A 79 -1.55 13.50 -36.65
CA LEU A 79 -2.81 12.84 -36.31
C LEU A 79 -3.91 13.15 -37.34
N ALA A 80 -4.02 14.40 -37.80
CA ALA A 80 -4.94 14.79 -38.87
C ALA A 80 -4.62 14.07 -40.20
N CYS A 81 -3.34 14.00 -40.58
CA CYS A 81 -2.87 13.21 -41.73
C CYS A 81 -3.23 11.72 -41.59
N SER A 82 -3.09 11.17 -40.38
CA SER A 82 -3.46 9.78 -40.09
C SER A 82 -4.97 9.53 -40.25
N ILE A 83 -5.81 10.48 -39.81
CA ILE A 83 -7.27 10.46 -40.01
C ILE A 83 -7.61 10.46 -41.51
N LEU A 84 -6.99 11.35 -42.29
CA LEU A 84 -7.20 11.44 -43.74
C LEU A 84 -6.73 10.17 -44.46
N SER A 85 -5.59 9.61 -44.05
CA SER A 85 -5.04 8.37 -44.60
C SER A 85 -5.91 7.16 -44.27
N TRP A 86 -6.53 7.12 -43.09
CA TRP A 86 -7.54 6.11 -42.77
C TRP A 86 -8.77 6.26 -43.68
N CYS A 87 -9.27 7.48 -43.90
CA CYS A 87 -10.41 7.73 -44.80
C CYS A 87 -10.12 7.28 -46.23
N LEU A 88 -8.92 7.58 -46.74
CA LEU A 88 -8.50 7.16 -48.08
C LEU A 88 -8.49 5.63 -48.21
N ARG A 89 -7.94 4.92 -47.23
CA ARG A 89 -7.95 3.45 -47.18
C ARG A 89 -9.36 2.88 -47.11
N ALA A 90 -10.24 3.47 -46.29
CA ALA A 90 -11.63 3.01 -46.16
C ALA A 90 -12.46 3.21 -47.46
N LEU A 91 -12.05 4.13 -48.33
CA LEU A 91 -12.67 4.36 -49.65
C LEU A 91 -12.10 3.46 -50.74
N GLN A 92 -10.87 2.98 -50.59
CA GLN A 92 -10.22 2.05 -51.51
C GLN A 92 -10.67 0.62 -51.17
N ALA A 93 -10.99 -0.21 -52.18
CA ALA A 93 -11.58 -1.53 -51.97
C ALA A 93 -10.72 -2.43 -51.05
N ARG A 94 -11.38 -3.31 -50.29
CA ARG A 94 -10.73 -4.30 -49.41
C ARG A 94 -9.71 -5.10 -50.24
N PRO A 95 -8.41 -5.09 -49.87
CA PRO A 95 -7.47 -6.02 -50.46
C PRO A 95 -7.95 -7.46 -50.20
N GLU A 96 -7.65 -8.39 -51.12
CA GLU A 96 -7.87 -9.82 -50.90
C GLU A 96 -7.24 -10.23 -49.55
N GLU A 97 -7.97 -11.04 -48.77
CA GLU A 97 -7.47 -11.57 -47.49
C GLU A 97 -6.17 -12.34 -47.74
N ILE A 98 -5.06 -11.84 -47.19
CA ILE A 98 -3.85 -12.61 -47.08
C ILE A 98 -4.07 -13.55 -45.90
N ASP A 99 -4.04 -14.85 -46.16
CA ASP A 99 -4.06 -15.87 -45.11
C ASP A 99 -2.98 -15.50 -44.09
N ALA A 100 -3.36 -15.37 -42.81
CA ALA A 100 -2.50 -14.89 -41.72
C ALA A 100 -1.12 -15.56 -41.78
N LEU A 101 -0.06 -14.97 -41.20
CA LEU A 101 1.30 -15.55 -41.21
C LEU A 101 1.50 -16.50 -40.00
N PRO A 102 0.98 -17.76 -39.96
CA PRO A 102 1.06 -18.60 -38.76
C PRO A 102 2.49 -18.94 -38.37
N GLU A 103 3.40 -19.03 -39.35
CA GLU A 103 4.81 -19.32 -39.10
C GLU A 103 5.52 -18.17 -38.39
N LEU A 104 5.34 -16.92 -38.84
CA LEU A 104 5.90 -15.74 -38.18
C LEU A 104 5.33 -15.58 -36.76
N ARG A 105 4.02 -15.77 -36.60
CA ARG A 105 3.32 -15.74 -35.31
C ARG A 105 3.88 -16.79 -34.35
N GLN A 106 4.04 -18.03 -34.81
CA GLN A 106 4.63 -19.12 -34.01
C GLN A 106 6.08 -18.80 -33.64
N ARG A 107 6.89 -18.30 -34.58
CA ARG A 107 8.29 -17.91 -34.34
C ARG A 107 8.42 -16.77 -33.34
N LEU A 108 7.52 -15.78 -33.35
CA LEU A 108 7.48 -14.71 -32.34
C LEU A 108 7.17 -15.28 -30.95
N ARG A 109 6.18 -16.19 -30.86
CA ARG A 109 5.76 -16.85 -29.62
C ARG A 109 6.84 -17.75 -29.03
N GLU A 110 7.50 -18.55 -29.85
CA GLU A 110 8.64 -19.40 -29.45
C GLU A 110 9.91 -18.59 -29.17
N GLY A 111 9.85 -17.27 -29.43
CA GLY A 111 10.95 -16.35 -29.27
C GLY A 111 12.07 -16.53 -30.28
N VAL A 112 11.86 -17.30 -31.35
CA VAL A 112 12.83 -17.55 -32.43
C VAL A 112 13.30 -16.25 -33.07
N VAL A 113 12.40 -15.28 -33.24
CA VAL A 113 12.68 -13.94 -33.76
C VAL A 113 12.40 -12.86 -32.70
N ARG A 114 13.19 -11.78 -32.68
CA ARG A 114 13.02 -10.62 -31.78
C ARG A 114 11.72 -9.89 -32.08
N GLY A 115 11.43 -9.66 -33.36
CA GLY A 115 10.25 -8.91 -33.77
C GLY A 115 10.06 -8.87 -35.28
N SER A 116 9.12 -8.04 -35.72
CA SER A 116 8.90 -7.77 -37.15
C SER A 116 8.89 -6.28 -37.43
N LEU A 117 9.43 -5.89 -38.58
CA LEU A 117 9.56 -4.53 -39.07
C LEU A 117 8.79 -4.39 -40.39
N LEU A 118 7.82 -3.49 -40.42
CA LEU A 118 7.12 -3.08 -41.63
C LEU A 118 7.87 -1.92 -42.28
N GLU A 119 8.32 -2.07 -43.53
CA GLU A 119 9.10 -1.04 -44.21
C GLU A 119 8.78 -0.91 -45.70
N GLU A 120 9.07 0.25 -46.28
CA GLU A 120 8.98 0.50 -47.71
C GLU A 120 10.36 0.43 -48.37
N HIS A 121 10.46 -0.32 -49.46
CA HIS A 121 11.67 -0.43 -50.28
C HIS A 121 11.32 -0.30 -51.76
N GLU A 122 11.85 0.72 -52.43
CA GLU A 122 11.65 0.98 -53.87
C GLU A 122 10.16 1.01 -54.32
N GLY A 123 9.25 1.49 -53.46
CA GLY A 123 7.81 1.56 -53.74
C GLY A 123 7.03 0.28 -53.45
N VAL A 124 7.67 -0.74 -52.89
CA VAL A 124 7.04 -2.00 -52.43
C VAL A 124 7.11 -2.06 -50.90
N TRP A 125 6.00 -2.42 -50.26
CA TRP A 125 5.96 -2.58 -48.80
C TRP A 125 6.30 -4.02 -48.44
N CYS A 126 7.10 -4.21 -47.39
CA CYS A 126 7.48 -5.54 -46.91
C CYS A 126 7.45 -5.63 -45.38
N LEU A 127 7.16 -6.84 -44.88
CA LEU A 127 7.27 -7.20 -43.47
C LEU A 127 8.49 -8.10 -43.31
N ARG A 128 9.48 -7.65 -42.56
CA ARG A 128 10.73 -8.38 -42.31
C ARG A 128 10.88 -8.78 -40.86
N THR A 129 11.67 -9.81 -40.59
CA THR A 129 12.17 -10.09 -39.24
C THR A 129 13.27 -9.11 -38.87
N THR A 130 13.29 -8.64 -37.61
CA THR A 130 14.28 -7.66 -37.16
C THR A 130 15.69 -8.22 -36.93
N ASP A 131 15.86 -9.53 -36.85
CA ASP A 131 17.17 -10.14 -36.56
C ASP A 131 18.04 -10.34 -37.81
N ASP A 132 17.45 -10.93 -38.85
CA ASP A 132 18.15 -11.36 -40.07
C ASP A 132 17.59 -10.70 -41.35
N GLY A 133 16.60 -9.81 -41.22
CA GLY A 133 16.02 -9.07 -42.34
C GLY A 133 15.21 -9.94 -43.32
N SER A 134 14.86 -11.18 -42.93
CA SER A 134 14.15 -12.12 -43.80
C SER A 134 12.74 -11.61 -44.13
N VAL A 135 12.41 -11.56 -45.42
CA VAL A 135 11.10 -11.10 -45.91
C VAL A 135 10.05 -12.15 -45.59
N GLN A 136 9.03 -11.75 -44.84
CA GLN A 136 7.87 -12.58 -44.46
C GLN A 136 6.68 -12.33 -45.38
N LEU A 137 6.53 -11.10 -45.85
CA LEU A 137 5.49 -10.68 -46.77
C LEU A 137 5.97 -9.46 -47.57
N GLU A 138 5.64 -9.39 -48.85
CA GLU A 138 5.87 -8.22 -49.70
C GLU A 138 4.68 -7.99 -50.64
N GLY A 139 4.40 -6.74 -50.99
CA GLY A 139 3.29 -6.43 -51.90
C GLY A 139 2.82 -4.99 -51.86
N HIS A 140 1.58 -4.78 -52.32
CA HIS A 140 0.96 -3.46 -52.35
C HIS A 140 0.75 -2.92 -50.91
N PRO A 141 0.97 -1.61 -50.64
CA PRO A 141 0.90 -1.05 -49.29
C PRO A 141 -0.37 -1.42 -48.51
N ALA A 142 -1.54 -1.31 -49.17
CA ALA A 142 -2.82 -1.63 -48.56
C ALA A 142 -2.94 -3.10 -48.11
N GLN A 143 -2.32 -4.04 -48.84
CA GLN A 143 -2.33 -5.46 -48.52
C GLN A 143 -1.42 -5.78 -47.33
N VAL A 144 -0.18 -5.30 -47.37
CA VAL A 144 0.84 -5.60 -46.36
C VAL A 144 0.50 -4.94 -45.02
N ILE A 145 -0.03 -3.71 -45.04
CA ILE A 145 -0.51 -3.03 -43.82
C ILE A 145 -1.70 -3.78 -43.21
N ALA A 146 -2.64 -4.29 -44.03
CA ALA A 146 -3.77 -5.07 -43.52
C ALA A 146 -3.28 -6.35 -42.83
N ALA A 147 -2.42 -7.13 -43.47
CA ALA A 147 -1.85 -8.35 -42.89
C ALA A 147 -1.04 -8.08 -41.60
N PHE A 148 -0.31 -6.95 -41.54
CA PHE A 148 0.42 -6.54 -40.34
C PHE A 148 -0.52 -6.21 -39.17
N LEU A 149 -1.62 -5.50 -39.44
CA LEU A 149 -2.64 -5.21 -38.42
C LEU A 149 -3.37 -6.48 -37.96
N ASP A 150 -3.59 -7.44 -38.85
CA ASP A 150 -4.17 -8.74 -38.52
C ASP A 150 -3.26 -9.54 -37.59
N LEU A 151 -1.97 -9.65 -37.93
CA LEU A 151 -0.95 -10.26 -37.08
C LEU A 151 -0.91 -9.60 -35.69
N ARG A 152 -0.95 -8.27 -35.63
CA ARG A 152 -1.00 -7.51 -34.37
C ARG A 152 -2.21 -7.90 -33.54
N ARG A 153 -3.41 -7.97 -34.13
CA ARG A 153 -4.66 -8.32 -33.43
C ARG A 153 -4.64 -9.75 -32.90
N GLU A 154 -4.15 -10.70 -33.69
CA GLU A 154 -4.02 -12.10 -33.28
C GLU A 154 -3.06 -12.25 -32.10
N LEU A 155 -1.90 -11.60 -32.16
CA LEU A 155 -0.91 -11.63 -31.08
C LEU A 155 -1.44 -11.01 -29.78
N VAL A 156 -2.21 -9.92 -29.85
CA VAL A 156 -2.90 -9.36 -28.67
C VAL A 156 -3.80 -10.40 -28.03
N ARG A 157 -4.61 -11.09 -28.84
CA ARG A 157 -5.57 -12.10 -28.36
C ARG A 157 -4.86 -13.33 -27.77
N GLU A 158 -3.77 -13.79 -28.38
CA GLU A 158 -3.04 -14.98 -27.93
C GLU A 158 -2.15 -14.73 -26.72
N LEU A 159 -1.43 -13.60 -26.69
CA LEU A 159 -0.50 -13.26 -25.59
C LEU A 159 -1.20 -12.59 -24.41
N GLY A 160 -2.44 -12.11 -24.59
CA GLY A 160 -3.12 -11.32 -23.57
C GLY A 160 -2.43 -9.98 -23.26
N SER A 161 -1.61 -9.48 -24.20
CA SER A 161 -0.84 -8.24 -24.05
C SER A 161 -1.45 -7.09 -24.84
N ALA A 162 -1.15 -5.84 -24.44
CA ALA A 162 -1.59 -4.66 -25.17
C ALA A 162 -0.93 -4.58 -26.55
N ALA A 163 -1.64 -4.03 -27.54
CA ALA A 163 -1.15 -3.91 -28.91
C ALA A 163 0.12 -3.03 -29.03
N ALA A 164 0.31 -2.11 -28.07
CA ALA A 164 1.49 -1.26 -27.96
C ALA A 164 2.68 -1.97 -27.27
N HIS A 165 2.49 -3.14 -26.68
CA HIS A 165 3.60 -3.92 -26.12
C HIS A 165 4.19 -4.87 -27.16
N LEU A 166 3.52 -5.12 -28.28
CA LEU A 166 3.98 -6.12 -29.24
C LEU A 166 5.30 -5.68 -29.89
N PRO A 167 6.25 -6.61 -30.12
CA PRO A 167 7.49 -6.33 -30.83
C PRO A 167 7.25 -6.27 -32.34
N LEU A 168 6.45 -5.29 -32.76
CA LEU A 168 6.09 -4.99 -34.12
C LEU A 168 6.38 -3.51 -34.38
N ALA A 169 7.28 -3.23 -35.32
CA ALA A 169 7.75 -1.90 -35.65
C ALA A 169 7.45 -1.51 -37.09
N MET A 170 7.64 -0.22 -37.39
CA MET A 170 7.63 0.32 -38.74
C MET A 170 8.95 1.05 -39.03
N SER A 171 9.39 1.08 -40.29
CA SER A 171 10.46 1.95 -40.79
C SER A 171 9.91 2.79 -41.94
N THR A 172 10.12 4.10 -41.91
CA THR A 172 9.67 5.01 -42.97
C THR A 172 10.47 6.31 -42.98
N GLY A 173 10.57 6.96 -44.14
CA GLY A 173 11.07 8.34 -44.29
C GLY A 173 9.95 9.39 -44.28
N ASP A 174 8.68 8.98 -44.30
CA ASP A 174 7.51 9.87 -44.24
C ASP A 174 7.28 10.32 -42.79
N LEU A 175 7.64 11.57 -42.49
CA LEU A 175 7.57 12.12 -41.14
C LEU A 175 6.13 12.20 -40.56
N PRO A 176 5.12 12.76 -41.27
CA PRO A 176 3.74 12.70 -40.80
C PRO A 176 3.22 11.29 -40.52
N LEU A 177 3.55 10.32 -41.38
CA LEU A 177 3.19 8.92 -41.15
C LEU A 177 3.89 8.37 -39.90
N ALA A 178 5.19 8.66 -39.75
CA ALA A 178 5.99 8.15 -38.64
C ALA A 178 5.48 8.66 -37.28
N ILE A 179 5.26 9.97 -37.14
CA ILE A 179 4.70 10.57 -35.93
C ILE A 179 3.29 10.03 -35.68
N GLY A 180 2.45 9.95 -36.73
CA GLY A 180 1.09 9.42 -36.63
C GLY A 180 1.04 8.00 -36.08
N GLN A 181 1.91 7.10 -36.57
CA GLN A 181 2.00 5.73 -36.05
C GLN A 181 2.56 5.69 -34.63
N ALA A 182 3.53 6.54 -34.28
CA ALA A 182 4.03 6.64 -32.90
C ALA A 182 2.92 7.07 -31.92
N LEU A 183 2.06 8.02 -32.30
CA LEU A 183 0.88 8.40 -31.50
C LEU A 183 -0.17 7.30 -31.36
N MET A 184 -0.15 6.28 -32.24
CA MET A 184 -0.99 5.08 -32.19
C MET A 184 -0.31 3.89 -31.46
N GLY A 185 0.82 4.15 -30.79
CA GLY A 185 1.49 3.16 -29.96
C GLY A 185 2.48 2.26 -30.69
N PHE A 186 2.94 2.64 -31.89
CA PHE A 186 3.97 1.90 -32.63
C PHE A 186 5.38 2.44 -32.35
N PRO A 187 6.40 1.57 -32.32
CA PRO A 187 7.78 2.00 -32.46
C PRO A 187 8.08 2.18 -33.96
N VAL A 188 8.63 3.33 -34.32
CA VAL A 188 8.88 3.70 -35.71
C VAL A 188 10.32 4.14 -35.87
N LEU A 189 11.06 3.50 -36.77
CA LEU A 189 12.37 3.97 -37.22
C LEU A 189 12.15 5.03 -38.32
N LEU A 190 12.50 6.28 -37.99
CA LEU A 190 12.55 7.36 -38.96
C LEU A 190 13.88 7.30 -39.71
N THR A 191 13.78 7.12 -41.02
CA THR A 191 14.94 7.11 -41.93
C THR A 191 15.13 8.49 -42.56
N ASP A 192 16.36 8.79 -43.00
CA ASP A 192 16.70 9.97 -43.80
C ASP A 192 16.55 11.36 -43.14
N LEU A 193 16.26 11.42 -41.84
CA LEU A 193 16.10 12.67 -41.09
C LEU A 193 16.82 12.64 -39.74
N THR A 194 17.41 13.77 -39.35
CA THR A 194 17.99 13.99 -38.02
C THR A 194 17.07 14.89 -37.20
N LEU A 195 16.76 14.48 -35.98
CA LEU A 195 15.99 15.26 -35.03
C LEU A 195 16.93 16.12 -34.17
N ASP A 196 16.53 17.36 -33.89
CA ASP A 196 17.16 18.16 -32.84
C ASP A 196 16.90 17.51 -31.45
N PRO A 197 17.63 17.90 -30.40
CA PRO A 197 17.53 17.27 -29.10
C PRO A 197 16.11 17.30 -28.49
N LEU A 198 15.36 18.40 -28.63
CA LEU A 198 14.03 18.52 -28.06
C LEU A 198 13.03 17.64 -28.81
N ALA A 199 13.06 17.68 -30.15
CA ALA A 199 12.24 16.82 -30.98
C ALA A 199 12.53 15.33 -30.74
N LYS A 200 13.81 14.96 -30.61
CA LYS A 200 14.23 13.59 -30.31
C LYS A 200 13.65 13.13 -28.97
N GLU A 201 13.81 13.92 -27.91
CA GLU A 201 13.29 13.58 -26.58
C GLU A 201 11.77 13.45 -26.57
N PHE A 202 11.06 14.42 -27.15
CA PHE A 202 9.61 14.40 -27.23
C PHE A 202 9.09 13.17 -28.00
N LEU A 203 9.59 12.96 -29.23
CA LEU A 203 9.07 11.91 -30.12
C LEU A 203 9.55 10.50 -29.71
N THR A 204 10.65 10.37 -28.98
CA THR A 204 11.15 9.08 -28.48
C THR A 204 10.55 8.74 -27.12
N ASN A 205 10.78 9.58 -26.11
CA ASN A 205 10.54 9.24 -24.71
C ASN A 205 9.15 9.73 -24.25
N THR A 206 8.80 10.99 -24.51
CA THR A 206 7.51 11.56 -24.08
C THR A 206 6.33 10.90 -24.79
N VAL A 207 6.44 10.66 -26.09
CA VAL A 207 5.44 9.91 -26.87
C VAL A 207 5.33 8.46 -26.39
N ARG A 208 6.42 7.84 -25.93
CA ARG A 208 6.40 6.49 -25.34
C ARG A 208 5.66 6.46 -24.03
N ASP A 209 5.93 7.40 -23.15
CA ASP A 209 5.27 7.44 -21.86
C ASP A 209 3.76 7.75 -21.98
N LEU A 210 3.40 8.70 -22.87
CA LEU A 210 2.01 9.09 -23.09
C LEU A 210 1.23 8.05 -23.91
N PHE A 211 1.75 7.66 -25.07
CA PHE A 211 1.02 6.92 -26.10
C PHE A 211 1.55 5.49 -26.34
N GLN A 212 2.59 5.07 -25.61
CA GLN A 212 3.22 3.76 -25.75
C GLN A 212 3.80 3.49 -27.16
N GLY A 213 4.06 4.54 -27.94
CA GLY A 213 4.77 4.46 -29.22
C GLY A 213 6.08 5.25 -29.16
N SER A 214 6.91 5.21 -30.18
CA SER A 214 8.16 5.97 -30.16
C SER A 214 8.65 6.20 -31.57
N LEU A 215 9.31 7.32 -31.77
CA LEU A 215 10.04 7.63 -32.99
C LEU A 215 11.53 7.50 -32.72
N LEU A 216 12.18 6.59 -33.43
CA LEU A 216 13.56 6.19 -33.23
C LEU A 216 14.36 6.61 -34.46
N THR A 217 15.61 6.99 -34.28
CA THR A 217 16.47 7.49 -35.39
C THR A 217 17.67 6.59 -35.66
N SER A 218 17.78 5.48 -34.93
CA SER A 218 18.85 4.50 -35.11
C SER A 218 18.31 3.07 -34.99
N GLU A 219 18.92 2.14 -35.74
CA GLU A 219 18.60 0.71 -35.66
C GLU A 219 18.93 0.11 -34.27
N ASP A 220 19.90 0.68 -33.57
CA ASP A 220 20.23 0.31 -32.20
C ASP A 220 19.09 0.67 -31.24
N ASP A 221 18.54 1.88 -31.36
CA ASP A 221 17.39 2.31 -30.55
C ASP A 221 16.14 1.47 -30.86
N LEU A 222 15.93 1.15 -32.14
CA LEU A 222 14.87 0.22 -32.56
C LEU A 222 15.05 -1.15 -31.92
N SER A 223 16.25 -1.72 -32.01
CA SER A 223 16.56 -3.01 -31.40
C SER A 223 16.27 -3.03 -29.90
N ARG A 224 16.60 -1.95 -29.19
CA ARG A 224 16.34 -1.79 -27.74
C ARG A 224 14.85 -1.72 -27.43
N GLU A 225 14.11 -0.90 -28.16
CA GLU A 225 12.67 -0.75 -27.96
C GLU A 225 11.93 -2.06 -28.30
N MET A 226 12.40 -2.80 -29.31
CA MET A 226 11.85 -4.11 -29.65
C MET A 226 12.07 -5.13 -28.54
N GLU A 227 13.26 -5.18 -27.91
CA GLU A 227 13.49 -6.05 -26.76
C GLU A 227 12.64 -5.65 -25.54
N ARG A 228 12.54 -4.33 -25.26
CA ARG A 228 11.64 -3.80 -24.22
C ARG A 228 10.19 -4.23 -24.47
N ARG A 229 9.72 -4.20 -25.71
CA ARG A 229 8.37 -4.63 -26.09
C ARG A 229 8.17 -6.14 -25.96
N ARG A 230 9.14 -6.95 -26.36
CA ARG A 230 9.11 -8.40 -26.10
C ARG A 230 8.92 -8.68 -24.60
N TRP A 231 9.70 -7.99 -23.77
CA TRP A 231 9.58 -8.06 -22.31
C TRP A 231 8.19 -7.63 -21.85
N LEU A 232 7.65 -6.52 -22.37
CA LEU A 232 6.29 -6.07 -22.08
C LEU A 232 5.19 -7.02 -22.61
N SER A 233 5.51 -7.93 -23.52
CA SER A 233 4.56 -8.91 -24.06
C SER A 233 4.63 -10.29 -23.41
N GLY A 234 5.43 -10.45 -22.35
CA GLY A 234 5.60 -11.73 -21.66
C GLY A 234 6.41 -12.75 -22.48
N LEU A 235 7.12 -12.29 -23.52
CA LEU A 235 8.03 -13.13 -24.31
C LEU A 235 9.39 -13.22 -23.59
N PRO A 236 10.11 -14.36 -23.69
CA PRO A 236 11.40 -14.53 -23.03
C PRO A 236 12.46 -13.54 -23.56
N HIS A 237 13.23 -12.98 -22.61
CA HIS A 237 14.38 -12.11 -22.87
C HIS A 237 15.49 -12.92 -23.53
N ARG A 238 16.11 -12.39 -24.60
CA ARG A 238 17.18 -13.10 -25.33
C ARG A 238 18.53 -12.41 -25.32
N TYR A 239 18.57 -11.12 -24.97
CA TYR A 239 19.77 -10.31 -25.10
C TYR A 239 20.03 -9.50 -23.84
N ASP A 240 21.28 -9.27 -23.46
CA ASP A 240 21.55 -8.39 -22.33
C ASP A 240 21.23 -6.93 -22.71
N PRO A 241 20.57 -6.17 -21.83
CA PRO A 241 20.42 -4.73 -22.03
C PRO A 241 21.82 -4.07 -22.10
N PRO A 242 22.03 -3.09 -22.98
CA PRO A 242 23.33 -2.46 -23.17
C PRO A 242 23.78 -1.71 -21.90
N SER A 243 25.09 -1.64 -21.69
CA SER A 243 25.68 -0.91 -20.56
C SER A 243 25.30 0.59 -20.62
N PRO A 244 24.97 1.21 -19.46
CA PRO A 244 24.63 2.61 -19.40
C PRO A 244 25.80 3.49 -19.87
N VAL A 245 25.50 4.54 -20.64
CA VAL A 245 26.52 5.46 -21.17
C VAL A 245 26.80 6.54 -20.15
N ARG A 246 28.06 6.78 -19.78
CA ARG A 246 28.42 7.85 -18.83
C ARG A 246 27.84 9.22 -19.21
N VAL A 247 27.11 9.84 -18.28
CA VAL A 247 26.48 11.16 -18.42
C VAL A 247 27.15 12.17 -17.49
N SER A 248 27.52 13.33 -18.02
CA SER A 248 28.06 14.47 -17.24
C SER A 248 26.97 15.25 -16.51
N ASN A 249 27.34 16.03 -15.49
CA ASN A 249 26.39 16.87 -14.76
C ASN A 249 25.72 17.92 -15.67
N ASP A 250 26.48 18.50 -16.61
CA ASP A 250 25.94 19.45 -17.60
C ASP A 250 24.89 18.81 -18.51
N GLN A 251 25.07 17.55 -18.88
CA GLN A 251 24.10 16.79 -19.66
C GLN A 251 22.83 16.50 -18.85
N VAL A 252 22.94 16.13 -17.58
CA VAL A 252 21.78 15.93 -16.69
C VAL A 252 20.99 17.23 -16.53
N ILE A 253 21.69 18.35 -16.32
CA ILE A 253 21.06 19.68 -16.24
C ILE A 253 20.34 20.01 -17.56
N ALA A 254 21.01 19.84 -18.70
CA ALA A 254 20.41 20.11 -20.01
C ALA A 254 19.15 19.26 -20.24
N LEU A 255 19.20 17.96 -19.93
CA LEU A 255 18.05 17.04 -20.01
C LEU A 255 16.91 17.50 -19.10
N GLY A 256 17.19 17.90 -17.87
CA GLY A 256 16.16 18.36 -16.94
C GLY A 256 15.45 19.64 -17.39
N PHE A 257 16.17 20.56 -18.05
CA PHE A 257 15.53 21.74 -18.67
C PHE A 257 14.66 21.36 -19.86
N LEU A 258 15.13 20.47 -20.74
CA LEU A 258 14.34 19.97 -21.87
C LEU A 258 13.05 19.30 -21.37
N GLY A 259 13.16 18.45 -20.35
CA GLY A 259 12.00 17.79 -19.74
C GLY A 259 11.04 18.78 -19.10
N ALA A 260 11.54 19.78 -18.38
CA ALA A 260 10.70 20.82 -17.80
C ALA A 260 9.92 21.60 -18.87
N GLU A 261 10.57 21.93 -20.00
CA GLU A 261 9.93 22.62 -21.12
C GLU A 261 8.81 21.77 -21.74
N LEU A 262 9.07 20.49 -21.99
CA LEU A 262 8.08 19.55 -22.53
C LEU A 262 6.90 19.36 -21.58
N LEU A 263 7.15 19.14 -20.28
CA LEU A 263 6.11 18.93 -19.28
C LEU A 263 5.24 20.18 -19.12
N LEU A 264 5.82 21.38 -19.11
CA LEU A 264 5.08 22.64 -19.06
C LEU A 264 4.20 22.84 -20.30
N ALA A 265 4.73 22.56 -21.50
CA ALA A 265 3.95 22.66 -22.73
C ALA A 265 2.76 21.68 -22.71
N LEU A 266 2.99 20.43 -22.30
CA LEU A 266 1.95 19.41 -22.13
C LEU A 266 0.89 19.85 -21.12
N ALA A 267 1.29 20.29 -19.93
CA ALA A 267 0.36 20.75 -18.90
C ALA A 267 -0.48 21.94 -19.38
N MET A 268 0.16 22.92 -20.02
CA MET A 268 -0.53 24.08 -20.59
C MET A 268 -1.60 23.67 -21.60
N ILE A 269 -1.25 22.81 -22.56
CA ILE A 269 -2.17 22.33 -23.59
C ILE A 269 -3.30 21.47 -23.00
N ALA A 270 -2.98 20.59 -22.04
CA ALA A 270 -3.97 19.76 -21.36
C ALA A 270 -5.00 20.59 -20.58
N VAL A 271 -4.57 21.63 -19.85
CA VAL A 271 -5.46 22.52 -19.10
C VAL A 271 -6.32 23.36 -20.06
N LEU A 272 -5.72 23.95 -21.10
CA LEU A 272 -6.47 24.72 -22.11
C LEU A 272 -7.52 23.84 -22.82
N SER A 273 -7.15 22.61 -23.20
CA SER A 273 -8.06 21.62 -23.79
C SER A 273 -9.20 21.27 -22.86
N THR A 274 -8.91 21.08 -21.57
CA THR A 274 -9.94 20.80 -20.55
C THR A 274 -10.92 21.96 -20.45
N ILE A 275 -10.44 23.19 -20.30
CA ILE A 275 -11.29 24.38 -20.20
C ILE A 275 -12.16 24.55 -21.45
N GLN A 276 -11.57 24.34 -22.63
CA GLN A 276 -12.31 24.47 -23.87
C GLN A 276 -13.46 23.45 -23.98
N ARG A 277 -13.23 22.21 -23.54
CA ARG A 277 -14.20 21.12 -23.69
C ARG A 277 -15.25 21.10 -22.59
N ARG A 278 -14.81 21.33 -21.36
CA ARG A 278 -15.60 21.09 -20.16
C ARG A 278 -15.97 22.39 -19.43
N GLY A 279 -15.40 23.53 -19.83
CA GLY A 279 -15.52 24.78 -19.11
C GLY A 279 -14.64 24.79 -17.85
N ASP A 280 -14.99 25.66 -16.92
CA ASP A 280 -14.29 25.81 -15.64
C ASP A 280 -14.77 24.77 -14.64
N VAL A 281 -14.23 23.56 -14.76
CA VAL A 281 -14.62 22.40 -13.94
C VAL A 281 -13.84 22.34 -12.63
N PRO A 282 -14.41 21.75 -11.56
CA PRO A 282 -13.67 21.45 -10.34
C PRO A 282 -12.47 20.53 -10.61
N VAL A 283 -11.37 20.77 -9.89
CA VAL A 283 -10.15 19.97 -9.95
C VAL A 283 -9.76 19.60 -8.52
N GLU A 284 -9.73 18.31 -8.22
CA GLU A 284 -9.38 17.80 -6.88
C GLU A 284 -8.82 16.39 -6.95
N TYR A 285 -7.98 16.04 -5.97
CA TYR A 285 -7.62 14.65 -5.68
C TYR A 285 -8.61 14.02 -4.69
N PRO A 286 -8.78 12.68 -4.71
CA PRO A 286 -9.67 12.00 -3.78
C PRO A 286 -9.13 12.06 -2.35
N GLU A 287 -10.03 12.29 -1.38
CA GLU A 287 -9.75 12.14 0.06
C GLU A 287 -8.52 12.95 0.56
N THR A 288 -8.35 14.18 0.08
CA THR A 288 -7.31 15.11 0.58
C THR A 288 -7.86 16.45 1.06
N GLY A 289 -7.29 16.97 2.14
CA GLY A 289 -7.52 18.33 2.65
C GLY A 289 -6.53 19.35 2.13
N TYR A 290 -5.63 18.97 1.22
CA TYR A 290 -4.49 19.78 0.77
C TYR A 290 -4.57 20.22 -0.69
N SER A 291 -5.77 20.31 -1.27
CA SER A 291 -5.98 20.72 -2.68
C SER A 291 -5.06 19.89 -3.61
N LEU A 292 -4.18 20.55 -4.38
CA LEU A 292 -3.06 19.94 -5.09
C LEU A 292 -1.79 20.14 -4.26
N PRO A 293 -1.29 19.11 -3.56
CA PRO A 293 -0.37 19.33 -2.44
C PRO A 293 0.99 19.93 -2.78
N CYS A 294 1.60 19.61 -3.92
CA CYS A 294 2.88 20.22 -4.30
C CYS A 294 2.70 21.71 -4.63
N ILE A 295 1.66 22.05 -5.40
CA ILE A 295 1.29 23.45 -5.68
C ILE A 295 0.99 24.18 -4.37
N LEU A 296 0.16 23.61 -3.49
CA LEU A 296 -0.18 24.22 -2.21
C LEU A 296 1.05 24.39 -1.31
N GLY A 297 1.91 23.38 -1.23
CA GLY A 297 3.11 23.40 -0.39
C GLY A 297 4.14 24.42 -0.86
N TRP A 298 4.48 24.41 -2.15
CA TRP A 298 5.54 25.23 -2.71
C TRP A 298 5.08 26.66 -3.04
N ASP A 299 3.88 26.82 -3.61
CA ASP A 299 3.36 28.10 -4.09
C ASP A 299 2.35 28.74 -3.14
N GLY A 300 1.62 27.93 -2.36
CA GLY A 300 0.57 28.42 -1.45
C GLY A 300 -0.79 28.60 -2.11
N ALA A 301 -0.90 28.34 -3.41
CA ALA A 301 -2.16 28.43 -4.15
C ALA A 301 -3.08 27.25 -3.81
N GLU A 302 -4.31 27.57 -3.43
CA GLU A 302 -5.41 26.61 -3.33
C GLU A 302 -6.10 26.54 -4.68
N ILE A 303 -6.04 25.36 -5.31
CA ILE A 303 -6.64 25.09 -6.61
C ILE A 303 -7.94 24.33 -6.38
N GLY A 304 -9.06 24.93 -6.77
CA GLY A 304 -10.37 24.29 -6.79
C GLY A 304 -10.93 24.06 -8.18
N ASN A 305 -10.40 24.72 -9.22
CA ASN A 305 -10.92 24.63 -10.59
C ASN A 305 -9.86 24.76 -11.68
N ALA A 306 -10.26 24.45 -12.92
CA ALA A 306 -9.38 24.42 -14.08
C ALA A 306 -8.78 25.79 -14.45
N LYS A 307 -9.50 26.91 -14.25
CA LYS A 307 -8.92 28.25 -14.52
C LYS A 307 -7.83 28.63 -13.51
N GLU A 308 -8.05 28.36 -12.23
CA GLU A 308 -7.01 28.55 -11.21
C GLU A 308 -5.77 27.72 -11.51
N LEU A 309 -5.96 26.47 -11.93
CA LEU A 309 -4.86 25.61 -12.38
C LEU A 309 -4.11 26.22 -13.57
N LEU A 310 -4.83 26.76 -14.56
CA LEU A 310 -4.22 27.43 -15.72
C LEU A 310 -3.36 28.63 -15.30
N ASP A 311 -3.84 29.45 -14.37
CA ASP A 311 -3.12 30.63 -13.89
C ASP A 311 -1.82 30.25 -13.19
N VAL A 312 -1.81 29.16 -12.43
CA VAL A 312 -0.58 28.64 -11.81
C VAL A 312 0.37 28.09 -12.85
N VAL A 313 -0.09 27.26 -13.79
CA VAL A 313 0.78 26.73 -14.88
C VAL A 313 1.39 27.87 -15.69
N LYS A 314 0.62 28.95 -15.96
CA LYS A 314 1.14 30.16 -16.63
C LYS A 314 2.22 30.88 -15.83
N ARG A 315 2.14 30.93 -14.50
CA ARG A 315 3.19 31.55 -13.67
C ARG A 315 4.51 30.80 -13.72
N TYR A 316 4.47 29.47 -13.87
CA TYR A 316 5.65 28.60 -13.87
C TYR A 316 6.18 28.23 -15.26
N SER A 317 5.54 28.71 -16.33
CA SER A 317 5.89 28.38 -17.73
C SER A 317 7.20 29.00 -18.22
N ALA A 318 7.72 30.03 -17.53
CA ALA A 318 8.96 30.69 -17.89
C ALA A 318 10.16 30.03 -17.18
N LEU A 319 10.97 29.29 -17.93
CA LEU A 319 12.19 28.68 -17.41
C LEU A 319 13.36 29.67 -17.33
N PRO A 320 14.28 29.51 -16.37
CA PRO A 320 15.51 30.30 -16.30
C PRO A 320 16.37 30.17 -17.57
N LYS A 321 17.04 31.25 -17.97
CA LYS A 321 17.97 31.25 -19.12
C LYS A 321 19.34 30.68 -18.79
N GLU A 322 19.81 30.89 -17.56
CA GLU A 322 21.08 30.36 -17.08
C GLU A 322 20.99 28.85 -16.81
N ARG A 323 22.10 28.13 -16.94
CA ARG A 323 22.18 26.67 -16.78
C ARG A 323 22.98 26.28 -15.54
N SER A 324 22.76 26.99 -14.44
CA SER A 324 23.36 26.70 -13.13
C SER A 324 22.58 25.58 -12.42
N LEU A 325 23.16 24.98 -11.37
CA LEU A 325 22.44 24.00 -10.53
C LEU A 325 21.19 24.63 -9.88
N GLY A 326 21.27 25.87 -9.39
CA GLY A 326 20.12 26.56 -8.81
C GLY A 326 19.00 26.80 -9.84
N ALA A 327 19.37 27.14 -11.07
CA ALA A 327 18.43 27.26 -12.17
C ALA A 327 17.82 25.91 -12.58
N ALA A 328 18.60 24.83 -12.53
CA ALA A 328 18.12 23.48 -12.77
C ALA A 328 17.08 23.05 -11.72
N LEU A 329 17.32 23.33 -10.43
CA LEU A 329 16.34 23.07 -9.36
C LEU A 329 15.05 23.90 -9.56
N THR A 330 15.18 25.14 -10.03
CA THR A 330 14.02 25.97 -10.39
C THR A 330 13.23 25.36 -11.55
N ALA A 331 13.91 24.84 -12.58
CA ALA A 331 13.27 24.11 -13.67
C ALA A 331 12.58 22.82 -13.17
N GLY A 332 13.21 22.09 -12.24
CA GLY A 332 12.59 20.95 -11.57
C GLY A 332 11.31 21.32 -10.81
N ARG A 333 11.29 22.47 -10.11
CA ARG A 333 10.08 22.99 -9.48
C ARG A 333 8.99 23.32 -10.51
N SER A 334 9.32 23.92 -11.65
CA SER A 334 8.33 24.13 -12.72
C SER A 334 7.79 22.81 -13.28
N ALA A 335 8.66 21.80 -13.45
CA ALA A 335 8.26 20.46 -13.87
C ALA A 335 7.31 19.79 -12.86
N LEU A 336 7.57 19.95 -11.56
CA LEU A 336 6.69 19.45 -10.50
C LEU A 336 5.26 19.99 -10.62
N ILE A 337 5.13 21.31 -10.80
CA ILE A 337 3.83 21.98 -10.98
C ILE A 337 3.14 21.46 -12.24
N ALA A 338 3.88 21.29 -13.33
CA ALA A 338 3.35 20.78 -14.59
C ALA A 338 2.82 19.35 -14.45
N VAL A 339 3.58 18.47 -13.78
CA VAL A 339 3.21 17.07 -13.61
C VAL A 339 2.03 16.90 -12.65
N GLU A 340 1.99 17.65 -11.54
CA GLU A 340 0.82 17.63 -10.65
C GLU A 340 -0.44 18.16 -11.35
N ALA A 341 -0.31 19.17 -12.21
CA ALA A 341 -1.42 19.64 -13.05
C ALA A 341 -1.90 18.55 -14.02
N LEU A 342 -0.98 17.85 -14.69
CA LEU A 342 -1.32 16.74 -15.59
C LEU A 342 -2.04 15.60 -14.85
N GLU A 343 -1.57 15.21 -13.67
CA GLU A 343 -2.22 14.18 -12.85
C GLU A 343 -3.60 14.64 -12.36
N ALA A 344 -3.73 15.86 -11.84
CA ALA A 344 -5.01 16.39 -11.38
C ALA A 344 -6.10 16.34 -12.48
N LEU A 345 -5.74 16.63 -13.74
CA LEU A 345 -6.65 16.52 -14.87
C LEU A 345 -7.07 15.07 -15.19
N ARG A 346 -6.26 14.06 -14.84
CA ARG A 346 -6.61 12.64 -15.03
C ARG A 346 -7.70 12.17 -14.07
N TYR A 347 -7.83 12.83 -12.92
CA TYR A 347 -8.83 12.53 -11.88
C TYR A 347 -10.21 13.18 -12.11
N LEU A 348 -10.39 13.98 -13.18
CA LEU A 348 -11.66 14.66 -13.48
C LEU A 348 -12.87 13.73 -13.66
N ASP A 349 -12.62 12.48 -14.07
CA ASP A 349 -13.66 11.47 -14.28
C ASP A 349 -13.73 10.46 -13.12
N GLY A 350 -13.18 10.82 -11.95
CA GLY A 350 -12.95 9.94 -10.81
C GLY A 350 -11.56 9.30 -10.84
N ASP A 351 -11.26 8.48 -9.83
CA ASP A 351 -9.95 7.84 -9.68
C ASP A 351 -9.70 6.81 -10.81
N PRO A 352 -8.71 7.06 -11.71
CA PRO A 352 -8.42 6.19 -12.83
C PRO A 352 -7.76 4.87 -12.41
N HIS A 353 -7.37 4.72 -11.15
CA HIS A 353 -6.67 3.55 -10.62
C HIS A 353 -7.62 2.54 -9.94
N ILE A 354 -8.91 2.84 -9.79
CA ILE A 354 -9.91 1.90 -9.24
C ILE A 354 -9.93 0.62 -10.07
N GLY A 355 -9.71 -0.52 -9.40
CA GLY A 355 -9.68 -1.85 -10.04
C GLY A 355 -8.43 -2.12 -10.88
N SER A 356 -7.43 -1.23 -10.83
CA SER A 356 -6.12 -1.43 -11.41
C SER A 356 -5.15 -2.02 -10.39
N SER A 357 -3.96 -2.40 -10.84
CA SER A 357 -2.87 -2.89 -9.99
C SER A 357 -1.96 -1.76 -9.44
N THR A 358 -2.31 -0.51 -9.75
CA THR A 358 -1.64 0.72 -9.33
C THR A 358 -2.58 1.54 -8.45
N VAL A 359 -2.06 2.50 -7.68
CA VAL A 359 -2.85 3.31 -6.74
C VAL A 359 -2.92 4.79 -7.09
N GLY A 360 -2.00 5.31 -7.92
CA GLY A 360 -1.92 6.75 -8.20
C GLY A 360 -1.71 7.57 -6.93
N PHE A 361 -2.54 8.58 -6.73
CA PHE A 361 -2.56 9.44 -5.56
C PHE A 361 -2.84 8.65 -4.27
N ILE A 362 -1.95 8.79 -3.28
CA ILE A 362 -2.11 8.16 -1.96
C ILE A 362 -2.96 9.08 -1.06
N PRO A 363 -4.15 8.68 -0.56
CA PRO A 363 -5.03 9.56 0.23
C PRO A 363 -4.47 10.02 1.59
N ASP A 364 -4.99 11.14 2.13
CA ASP A 364 -4.55 11.67 3.43
C ASP A 364 -4.84 10.72 4.60
N LYS A 365 -5.85 9.86 4.46
CA LYS A 365 -6.13 8.81 5.44
C LYS A 365 -4.92 7.90 5.65
N VAL A 366 -4.27 7.47 4.56
CA VAL A 366 -3.06 6.64 4.59
C VAL A 366 -1.90 7.40 5.20
N LEU A 367 -1.71 8.67 4.82
CA LEU A 367 -0.67 9.51 5.42
C LEU A 367 -0.85 9.64 6.93
N ARG A 368 -2.08 9.85 7.43
CA ARG A 368 -2.37 9.92 8.87
C ARG A 368 -2.11 8.58 9.56
N GLU A 369 -2.47 7.47 8.94
CA GLU A 369 -2.23 6.13 9.47
C GLU A 369 -0.72 5.88 9.71
N LEU A 370 0.11 6.24 8.74
CA LEU A 370 1.57 6.06 8.79
C LEU A 370 2.33 7.17 9.52
N GLY A 371 1.70 8.32 9.75
CA GLY A 371 2.37 9.56 10.19
C GLY A 371 3.10 9.48 11.51
N LEU A 372 2.53 8.78 12.51
CA LEU A 372 3.19 8.60 13.80
C LEU A 372 4.49 7.79 13.64
N ALA A 373 4.45 6.75 12.80
CA ALA A 373 5.58 5.88 12.55
C ALA A 373 6.75 6.60 11.84
N PHE A 374 6.47 7.65 11.05
CA PHE A 374 7.51 8.53 10.50
C PHE A 374 8.08 9.54 11.51
N VAL A 375 7.33 9.86 12.57
CA VAL A 375 7.74 10.81 13.61
C VAL A 375 8.59 10.14 14.68
N ASP A 376 8.24 8.93 15.09
CA ASP A 376 8.96 8.13 16.09
C ASP A 376 10.03 7.19 15.50
N ASP A 377 10.27 7.28 14.19
CA ASP A 377 11.23 6.49 13.41
C ASP A 377 10.95 4.97 13.39
N THR A 378 9.73 4.54 13.72
CA THR A 378 9.24 3.16 13.50
C THR A 378 9.27 2.79 12.02
N ILE A 379 8.89 3.73 11.13
CA ILE A 379 9.21 3.69 9.70
C ILE A 379 10.46 4.54 9.49
N PRO A 380 11.64 3.93 9.24
CA PRO A 380 12.91 4.67 9.26
C PRO A 380 13.09 5.66 8.10
N GLY A 381 12.31 5.49 7.03
CA GLY A 381 12.38 6.28 5.82
C GLY A 381 11.49 5.74 4.71
N ALA A 382 11.58 6.38 3.54
CA ALA A 382 10.85 6.01 2.34
C ALA A 382 11.81 5.79 1.15
N ALA A 383 11.55 4.78 0.34
CA ALA A 383 12.29 4.48 -0.88
C ALA A 383 11.35 4.57 -2.08
N VAL A 384 11.73 5.37 -3.08
CA VAL A 384 11.04 5.42 -4.38
C VAL A 384 11.83 4.57 -5.37
N LEU A 385 11.21 3.54 -5.94
CA LEU A 385 11.80 2.65 -6.95
C LEU A 385 11.20 2.97 -8.31
N MET A 386 12.02 3.28 -9.31
CA MET A 386 11.53 3.67 -10.64
C MET A 386 12.45 3.24 -11.78
N GLY A 387 11.93 3.27 -13.00
CA GLY A 387 12.64 2.91 -14.22
C GLY A 387 12.59 1.43 -14.55
N ILE A 388 13.63 0.93 -15.23
CA ILE A 388 13.69 -0.41 -15.82
C ILE A 388 14.81 -1.22 -15.16
N PRO A 389 14.50 -2.15 -14.24
CA PRO A 389 15.51 -2.97 -13.59
C PRO A 389 16.16 -3.95 -14.57
N HIS A 390 17.50 -3.97 -14.61
CA HIS A 390 18.25 -4.94 -15.41
C HIS A 390 18.13 -6.38 -14.85
N ASP A 391 18.19 -6.55 -13.53
CA ASP A 391 18.03 -7.84 -12.85
C ASP A 391 16.76 -7.88 -11.98
N ARG A 392 15.79 -8.70 -12.41
CA ARG A 392 14.51 -8.91 -11.71
C ARG A 392 14.69 -9.47 -10.30
N LYS A 393 15.60 -10.43 -10.12
CA LYS A 393 15.83 -11.09 -8.82
C LYS A 393 16.44 -10.10 -7.84
N GLN A 394 17.40 -9.31 -8.30
CA GLN A 394 18.02 -8.26 -7.51
C GLN A 394 17.01 -7.20 -7.06
N LEU A 395 16.09 -6.77 -7.93
CA LEU A 395 15.01 -5.86 -7.54
C LEU A 395 14.13 -6.49 -6.44
N VAL A 396 13.72 -7.75 -6.61
CA VAL A 396 12.90 -8.45 -5.59
C VAL A 396 13.65 -8.57 -4.26
N THR A 397 14.94 -8.89 -4.29
CA THR A 397 15.79 -8.90 -3.10
C THR A 397 15.85 -7.51 -2.44
N THR A 398 16.04 -6.46 -3.23
CA THR A 398 16.07 -5.07 -2.74
C THR A 398 14.76 -4.68 -2.06
N VAL A 399 13.61 -5.02 -2.65
CA VAL A 399 12.30 -4.78 -2.05
C VAL A 399 12.12 -5.54 -0.75
N ARG A 400 12.52 -6.81 -0.69
CA ARG A 400 12.44 -7.60 0.55
C ARG A 400 13.33 -7.05 1.64
N GLU A 401 14.52 -6.56 1.31
CA GLU A 401 15.40 -5.89 2.27
C GLU A 401 14.81 -4.57 2.78
N LEU A 402 14.17 -3.78 1.91
CA LEU A 402 13.45 -2.58 2.31
C LEU A 402 12.29 -2.91 3.26
N GLN A 403 11.48 -3.94 2.96
CA GLN A 403 10.39 -4.40 3.82
C GLN A 403 10.90 -4.92 5.17
N ALA A 404 11.99 -5.70 5.17
CA ALA A 404 12.60 -6.21 6.39
C ALA A 404 13.14 -5.08 7.29
N ARG A 405 13.60 -3.98 6.68
CA ARG A 405 14.01 -2.74 7.37
C ARG A 405 12.83 -1.84 7.75
N GLY A 406 11.60 -2.21 7.40
CA GLY A 406 10.39 -1.43 7.70
C GLY A 406 10.29 -0.10 6.94
N LEU A 407 10.95 0.05 5.78
CA LEU A 407 10.81 1.26 4.97
C LEU A 407 9.49 1.27 4.22
N LEU A 408 8.93 2.47 4.06
CA LEU A 408 7.86 2.72 3.09
C LEU A 408 8.43 2.62 1.67
N ILE A 409 7.77 1.89 0.79
CA ILE A 409 8.20 1.70 -0.59
C ILE A 409 7.16 2.30 -1.53
N MET A 410 7.60 3.12 -2.47
CA MET A 410 6.77 3.61 -3.57
C MET A 410 7.41 3.14 -4.88
N ALA A 411 6.65 2.46 -5.73
CA ALA A 411 7.15 1.88 -6.98
C ALA A 411 6.44 2.51 -8.18
N ALA A 412 7.18 2.83 -9.23
CA ALA A 412 6.65 3.36 -10.48
C ALA A 412 7.35 2.77 -11.70
N ASP A 413 6.79 2.98 -12.88
CA ASP A 413 7.29 2.48 -14.16
C ASP A 413 7.36 0.92 -14.19
N GLU A 414 8.25 0.36 -15.00
CA GLU A 414 8.43 -1.08 -15.21
C GLU A 414 8.74 -1.86 -13.92
N VAL A 415 9.25 -1.22 -12.87
CA VAL A 415 9.42 -1.82 -11.53
C VAL A 415 8.12 -2.47 -11.04
N VAL A 416 6.98 -1.78 -11.16
CA VAL A 416 5.68 -2.27 -10.65
C VAL A 416 5.34 -3.62 -11.26
N ARG A 417 5.54 -3.74 -12.57
CA ARG A 417 5.27 -4.98 -13.31
C ARG A 417 6.20 -6.11 -12.89
N VAL A 418 7.48 -5.84 -12.68
CA VAL A 418 8.42 -6.87 -12.20
C VAL A 418 7.98 -7.43 -10.86
N LEU A 419 7.51 -6.57 -9.94
CA LEU A 419 7.02 -7.01 -8.65
C LEU A 419 5.76 -7.88 -8.78
N GLN A 420 4.85 -7.53 -9.68
CA GLN A 420 3.65 -8.34 -9.99
C GLN A 420 4.00 -9.71 -10.57
N GLU A 421 4.89 -9.75 -11.57
CA GLU A 421 5.31 -11.00 -12.22
C GLU A 421 6.07 -11.96 -11.28
N ASN A 422 6.60 -11.46 -10.15
CA ASN A 422 7.31 -12.24 -9.14
C ASN A 422 6.47 -12.48 -7.87
N ASP A 423 5.15 -12.29 -7.92
CA ASP A 423 4.21 -12.52 -6.82
C ASP A 423 4.57 -11.75 -5.53
N VAL A 424 5.17 -10.56 -5.66
CA VAL A 424 5.42 -9.66 -4.53
C VAL A 424 4.11 -9.00 -4.14
N GLN A 425 3.68 -9.19 -2.89
CA GLN A 425 2.48 -8.54 -2.38
C GLN A 425 2.72 -7.04 -2.22
N MET A 426 1.78 -6.25 -2.73
CA MET A 426 1.80 -4.78 -2.72
C MET A 426 0.51 -4.26 -2.11
N GLY A 427 0.55 -3.04 -1.57
CA GLY A 427 -0.58 -2.37 -0.95
C GLY A 427 -0.22 -1.74 0.40
N LEU A 428 -1.23 -1.11 1.00
CA LEU A 428 -1.14 -0.41 2.30
C LEU A 428 -0.56 -1.30 3.40
N GLU A 429 -1.07 -2.53 3.54
CA GLU A 429 -0.64 -3.49 4.58
C GLU A 429 0.85 -3.84 4.46
N MET A 430 1.38 -3.86 3.24
CA MET A 430 2.78 -4.22 2.94
C MET A 430 3.72 -3.01 2.89
N MET A 431 3.20 -1.80 3.16
CA MET A 431 3.89 -0.52 2.99
C MET A 431 4.56 -0.35 1.61
N LEU A 432 3.97 -0.93 0.55
CA LEU A 432 4.50 -0.91 -0.81
C LEU A 432 3.43 -0.39 -1.79
N TYR A 433 3.59 0.83 -2.28
CA TYR A 433 2.59 1.54 -3.10
C TYR A 433 3.00 1.60 -4.57
N PRO A 434 2.29 0.87 -5.46
CA PRO A 434 2.53 0.95 -6.90
C PRO A 434 1.86 2.20 -7.48
N LEU A 435 2.59 3.30 -7.63
CA LEU A 435 2.03 4.60 -8.04
C LEU A 435 1.47 4.59 -9.46
N GLY A 436 2.19 4.04 -10.43
CA GLY A 436 1.86 4.14 -11.85
C GLY A 436 3.11 4.33 -12.70
N ASN A 437 2.99 5.04 -13.82
CA ASN A 437 4.09 5.28 -14.76
C ASN A 437 4.26 6.79 -15.00
N PHE A 438 5.43 7.22 -15.44
CA PHE A 438 5.64 8.59 -15.94
C PHE A 438 5.26 9.69 -14.92
N THR A 439 4.17 10.42 -15.17
CA THR A 439 3.71 11.56 -14.35
C THR A 439 3.20 11.14 -12.96
N GLN A 440 2.77 9.89 -12.77
CA GLN A 440 2.34 9.38 -11.46
C GLN A 440 3.45 9.39 -10.38
N LEU A 441 4.73 9.54 -10.77
CA LEU A 441 5.84 9.74 -9.83
C LEU A 441 5.67 10.96 -8.91
N VAL A 442 4.88 11.95 -9.32
CA VAL A 442 4.57 13.12 -8.48
C VAL A 442 3.89 12.73 -7.18
N HIS A 443 3.18 11.59 -7.16
CA HIS A 443 2.51 11.11 -5.95
C HIS A 443 3.47 10.72 -4.83
N ALA A 444 4.74 10.45 -5.14
CA ALA A 444 5.76 10.35 -4.10
C ALA A 444 6.07 11.72 -3.47
N LEU A 445 6.17 12.77 -4.29
CA LEU A 445 6.52 14.12 -3.83
C LEU A 445 5.34 14.81 -3.14
N ASP A 446 4.11 14.60 -3.61
CA ASP A 446 2.91 15.14 -2.96
C ASP A 446 2.67 14.48 -1.59
N PHE A 447 3.03 13.20 -1.43
CA PHE A 447 2.95 12.49 -0.15
C PHE A 447 3.94 13.08 0.86
N LEU A 448 5.19 13.29 0.44
CA LEU A 448 6.20 13.93 1.28
C LEU A 448 5.82 15.38 1.64
N THR A 449 5.31 16.14 0.66
CA THR A 449 4.86 17.52 0.88
C THR A 449 3.75 17.57 1.92
N ARG A 450 2.74 16.70 1.81
CA ARG A 450 1.68 16.61 2.81
C ARG A 450 2.20 16.18 4.18
N ALA A 451 3.17 15.26 4.25
CA ALA A 451 3.78 14.91 5.54
C ALA A 451 4.37 16.14 6.24
N ALA A 452 5.03 17.04 5.48
CA ALA A 452 5.56 18.30 6.02
C ALA A 452 4.47 19.29 6.45
N LEU A 453 3.39 19.43 5.67
CA LEU A 453 2.26 20.29 6.00
C LEU A 453 1.48 19.78 7.22
N SER A 454 1.23 18.47 7.28
CA SER A 454 0.46 17.82 8.36
C SER A 454 1.23 17.70 9.67
N PHE A 455 2.44 17.14 9.64
CA PHE A 455 3.19 16.81 10.86
C PHE A 455 4.28 17.83 11.19
N GLY A 456 4.84 18.50 10.17
CA GLY A 456 5.83 19.56 10.35
C GLY A 456 5.25 20.94 10.67
N GLY A 457 3.94 21.11 10.51
CA GLY A 457 3.26 22.40 10.68
C GLY A 457 3.80 23.48 9.73
N VAL A 458 4.39 23.07 8.60
CA VAL A 458 4.88 23.98 7.57
C VAL A 458 3.69 24.72 6.97
N GLN A 459 3.80 26.04 6.83
CA GLN A 459 2.73 26.85 6.27
C GLN A 459 2.71 26.70 4.75
N LYS A 460 1.51 26.69 4.15
CA LYS A 460 1.34 26.69 2.69
C LYS A 460 2.11 27.85 2.05
N GLY A 461 2.86 27.59 0.99
CA GLY A 461 3.68 28.57 0.28
C GLY A 461 5.01 28.94 0.96
N ASP A 462 5.32 28.41 2.16
CA ASP A 462 6.61 28.60 2.82
C ASP A 462 7.66 27.61 2.26
N ALA A 463 8.09 27.88 1.02
CA ALA A 463 9.01 27.01 0.26
C ALA A 463 10.35 26.76 0.98
N GLU A 464 10.89 27.77 1.69
CA GLU A 464 12.15 27.63 2.42
C GLU A 464 12.00 26.66 3.59
N ARG A 465 10.94 26.82 4.40
CA ARG A 465 10.68 25.93 5.52
C ARG A 465 10.28 24.54 5.06
N LEU A 466 9.56 24.42 3.95
CA LEU A 466 9.22 23.14 3.32
C LEU A 466 10.50 22.38 2.93
N SER A 467 11.39 23.02 2.15
CA SER A 467 12.66 22.41 1.75
C SER A 467 13.53 22.00 2.95
N ALA A 468 13.62 22.87 3.96
CA ALA A 468 14.38 22.61 5.18
C ALA A 468 13.81 21.44 6.00
N TYR A 469 12.48 21.28 6.03
CA TYR A 469 11.82 20.16 6.70
C TYR A 469 12.08 18.85 5.95
N LEU A 470 11.85 18.83 4.63
CA LEU A 470 11.96 17.63 3.79
C LEU A 470 13.39 17.08 3.70
N THR A 471 14.40 17.95 3.82
CA THR A 471 15.80 17.53 3.95
C THR A 471 16.05 16.68 5.20
N LYS A 472 15.18 16.75 6.22
CA LYS A 472 15.33 16.01 7.48
C LYS A 472 14.29 14.90 7.65
N ARG A 473 13.03 15.14 7.28
CA ARG A 473 11.90 14.21 7.49
C ARG A 473 10.81 14.41 6.41
N PRO A 474 10.15 13.35 5.93
CA PRO A 474 10.56 11.95 6.05
C PRO A 474 11.92 11.73 5.35
N LYS A 475 12.72 10.78 5.83
CA LYS A 475 13.98 10.42 5.18
C LYS A 475 13.69 9.63 3.91
N ALA A 476 13.55 10.33 2.79
CA ALA A 476 13.28 9.71 1.49
C ALA A 476 14.51 9.68 0.58
N PHE A 477 14.62 8.66 -0.26
CA PHE A 477 15.59 8.54 -1.37
C PHE A 477 14.98 7.80 -2.56
N VAL A 478 15.58 7.95 -3.75
CA VAL A 478 15.13 7.31 -5.00
C VAL A 478 16.18 6.30 -5.46
N LEU A 479 15.75 5.10 -5.84
CA LEU A 479 16.52 4.12 -6.60
C LEU A 479 16.01 4.12 -8.05
N HIS A 480 16.82 4.64 -8.96
CA HIS A 480 16.51 4.77 -10.38
C HIS A 480 17.26 3.71 -11.20
N PHE A 481 16.51 2.84 -11.85
CA PHE A 481 17.05 1.76 -12.69
C PHE A 481 16.95 2.10 -14.18
N GLY A 482 18.04 1.91 -14.91
CA GLY A 482 18.12 2.14 -16.36
C GLY A 482 18.42 3.60 -16.75
N PRO A 483 18.24 3.94 -18.04
CA PRO A 483 18.66 5.23 -18.59
C PRO A 483 17.77 6.39 -18.14
N LEU A 484 18.39 7.55 -17.88
CA LEU A 484 17.69 8.78 -17.49
C LEU A 484 17.29 9.58 -18.74
N ASP A 485 15.99 9.70 -19.02
CA ASP A 485 15.45 10.61 -20.05
C ASP A 485 15.18 12.02 -19.53
N SER A 486 14.84 12.94 -20.43
CA SER A 486 14.60 14.35 -20.11
C SER A 486 13.50 14.60 -19.07
N CYS A 487 12.34 13.96 -19.19
CA CYS A 487 11.23 14.14 -18.24
C CYS A 487 11.58 13.54 -16.87
N ARG A 488 12.20 12.37 -16.82
CA ARG A 488 12.68 11.75 -15.57
C ARG A 488 13.82 12.56 -14.95
N ALA A 489 14.70 13.17 -15.75
CA ALA A 489 15.69 14.14 -15.28
C ALA A 489 15.05 15.40 -14.68
N ALA A 490 13.97 15.91 -15.27
CA ALA A 490 13.23 17.06 -14.71
C ALA A 490 12.57 16.71 -13.36
N MET A 491 11.95 15.52 -13.26
CA MET A 491 11.41 15.00 -12.01
C MET A 491 12.48 14.68 -10.97
N ALA A 492 13.66 14.24 -11.41
CA ALA A 492 14.83 14.10 -10.56
C ALA A 492 15.23 15.45 -9.94
N LEU A 493 15.30 16.52 -10.73
CA LEU A 493 15.56 17.87 -10.20
C LEU A 493 14.46 18.34 -9.22
N ALA A 494 13.19 17.97 -9.45
CA ALA A 494 12.11 18.21 -8.50
C ALA A 494 12.32 17.47 -7.17
N ALA A 495 12.71 16.20 -7.22
CA ALA A 495 13.04 15.40 -6.03
C ALA A 495 14.25 15.98 -5.27
N LEU A 496 15.28 16.43 -5.97
CA LEU A 496 16.43 17.13 -5.36
C LEU A 496 16.00 18.42 -4.64
N THR A 497 14.99 19.12 -5.14
CA THR A 497 14.42 20.31 -4.48
C THR A 497 13.73 19.96 -3.16
N HIS A 498 13.23 18.73 -3.03
CA HIS A 498 12.71 18.14 -1.79
C HIS A 498 13.81 17.59 -0.87
N GLY A 499 15.08 17.69 -1.25
CA GLY A 499 16.19 17.07 -0.51
C GLY A 499 16.17 15.54 -0.59
N VAL A 500 15.58 14.98 -1.65
CA VAL A 500 15.50 13.54 -1.91
C VAL A 500 16.61 13.15 -2.90
N PRO A 501 17.66 12.44 -2.45
CA PRO A 501 18.76 12.03 -3.30
C PRO A 501 18.36 10.86 -4.20
N ILE A 502 19.10 10.75 -5.30
CA ILE A 502 18.85 9.81 -6.38
C ILE A 502 20.07 8.94 -6.57
N ILE A 503 19.87 7.65 -6.37
CA ILE A 503 20.88 6.64 -6.53
C ILE A 503 20.49 5.88 -7.79
N THR A 504 21.42 5.76 -8.73
CA THR A 504 21.14 5.17 -10.04
C THR A 504 22.22 4.19 -10.49
N ASP A 505 21.83 3.19 -11.27
CA ASP A 505 22.73 2.31 -12.02
C ASP A 505 23.19 2.93 -13.36
N GLN A 506 22.63 4.07 -13.75
CA GLN A 506 23.15 4.90 -14.83
C GLN A 506 24.49 5.52 -14.43
N GLU A 507 25.53 5.31 -15.23
CA GLU A 507 26.82 5.96 -15.04
C GLU A 507 26.63 7.49 -15.14
N VAL A 508 26.78 8.20 -14.02
CA VAL A 508 26.71 9.67 -13.93
C VAL A 508 27.99 10.22 -13.31
N GLU A 509 28.43 11.40 -13.73
CA GLU A 509 29.46 12.18 -13.01
C GLU A 509 29.02 12.43 -11.57
N GLY A 510 27.74 12.81 -11.42
CA GLY A 510 27.05 12.90 -10.15
C GLY A 510 27.40 14.15 -9.34
N VAL A 511 26.53 14.43 -8.38
CA VAL A 511 26.74 15.41 -7.32
C VAL A 511 26.73 14.64 -6.00
N PRO A 512 27.82 14.68 -5.21
CA PRO A 512 27.91 13.94 -3.96
C PRO A 512 26.67 14.09 -3.09
N ASP A 513 26.17 12.98 -2.56
CA ASP A 513 25.00 12.88 -1.68
C ASP A 513 23.66 13.34 -2.29
N LEU A 514 23.62 13.76 -3.57
CA LEU A 514 22.41 14.21 -4.25
C LEU A 514 22.04 13.34 -5.45
N LEU A 515 22.98 13.10 -6.36
CA LEU A 515 22.79 12.24 -7.54
C LEU A 515 24.08 11.46 -7.77
N PHE A 516 24.07 10.15 -7.64
CA PHE A 516 25.30 9.38 -7.81
C PHE A 516 25.05 7.95 -8.28
N HIS A 517 26.07 7.43 -8.96
CA HIS A 517 26.07 6.06 -9.48
C HIS A 517 26.41 5.04 -8.38
N LYS A 518 25.68 3.92 -8.36
CA LYS A 518 26.04 2.69 -7.66
C LYS A 518 25.60 1.49 -8.49
N GLU A 519 26.43 0.44 -8.48
CA GLU A 519 26.00 -0.88 -8.97
C GLU A 519 24.72 -1.32 -8.25
N PRO A 520 23.78 -2.00 -8.92
CA PRO A 520 22.44 -2.21 -8.37
C PRO A 520 22.41 -2.99 -7.05
N GLN A 521 23.42 -3.80 -6.73
CA GLN A 521 23.55 -4.52 -5.45
C GLN A 521 23.95 -3.61 -4.28
N HIS A 522 24.48 -2.42 -4.57
CA HIS A 522 24.91 -1.43 -3.59
C HIS A 522 24.02 -0.19 -3.56
N MET A 523 23.03 -0.10 -4.46
CA MET A 523 22.14 1.06 -4.55
C MET A 523 21.34 1.28 -3.28
N LEU A 524 20.75 0.22 -2.70
CA LEU A 524 20.02 0.30 -1.44
C LEU A 524 20.89 0.86 -0.32
N GLN A 525 22.10 0.32 -0.15
CA GLN A 525 23.03 0.78 0.87
C GLN A 525 23.41 2.26 0.66
N GLY A 526 23.65 2.67 -0.58
CA GLY A 526 23.88 4.08 -0.92
C GLY A 526 22.70 5.00 -0.55
N GLY A 527 21.47 4.54 -0.78
CA GLY A 527 20.25 5.26 -0.38
C GLY A 527 20.15 5.46 1.13
N LEU A 528 20.37 4.40 1.90
CA LEU A 528 20.34 4.46 3.36
C LEU A 528 21.43 5.40 3.92
N GLU A 529 22.65 5.32 3.37
CA GLU A 529 23.78 6.18 3.77
C GLU A 529 23.52 7.66 3.47
N SER A 530 23.02 7.97 2.27
CA SER A 530 22.74 9.35 1.83
C SER A 530 21.71 10.09 2.71
N ARG A 531 20.88 9.34 3.44
CA ARG A 531 19.84 9.88 4.33
C ARG A 531 20.09 9.61 5.81
N ASP A 532 21.27 9.10 6.17
CA ASP A 532 21.62 8.70 7.53
C ASP A 532 20.51 7.83 8.17
N ILE A 533 20.01 6.87 7.38
CA ILE A 533 19.03 5.88 7.82
C ILE A 533 19.79 4.73 8.47
N ARG A 534 19.80 4.69 9.80
CA ARG A 534 20.48 3.67 10.59
C ARG A 534 19.46 2.68 11.13
N VAL A 535 19.17 1.67 10.32
CA VAL A 535 18.34 0.54 10.75
C VAL A 535 19.27 -0.59 11.15
N ALA A 536 19.25 -0.97 12.42
CA ALA A 536 19.83 -2.24 12.83
C ALA A 536 18.94 -3.33 12.25
N VAL A 537 19.36 -3.94 11.14
CA VAL A 537 18.69 -5.14 10.63
C VAL A 537 19.14 -6.28 11.52
N THR A 538 18.31 -6.62 12.49
CA THR A 538 18.48 -7.87 13.20
C THR A 538 17.98 -8.97 12.27
N MET A 539 18.90 -9.54 11.50
CA MET A 539 18.59 -10.66 10.62
C MET A 539 18.17 -11.85 11.48
N VAL A 540 16.91 -12.22 11.37
CA VAL A 540 16.38 -13.44 11.95
C VAL A 540 16.64 -14.58 10.95
N ASP A 541 17.37 -15.61 11.35
CA ASP A 541 17.75 -16.73 10.48
C ASP A 541 16.56 -17.68 10.24
N ILE A 542 15.66 -17.27 9.33
CA ILE A 542 14.45 -17.97 8.93
C ILE A 542 14.24 -17.92 7.41
N PRO A 543 13.49 -18.88 6.82
CA PRO A 543 13.38 -19.02 5.37
C PRO A 543 12.29 -18.15 4.73
N VAL A 544 11.71 -17.21 5.48
CA VAL A 544 10.66 -16.29 5.03
C VAL A 544 11.07 -14.85 5.33
N PRO A 545 10.59 -13.86 4.56
CA PRO A 545 10.71 -12.46 4.93
C PRO A 545 10.24 -12.19 6.36
N PHE A 546 10.93 -11.26 7.02
CA PHE A 546 10.68 -10.91 8.42
C PHE A 546 10.72 -9.40 8.59
N GLY A 547 9.67 -8.81 9.17
CA GLY A 547 9.61 -7.39 9.49
C GLY A 547 8.20 -6.90 9.85
N PRO A 548 8.06 -5.67 10.35
CA PRO A 548 6.78 -5.10 10.76
C PRO A 548 5.72 -5.05 9.64
N ALA A 549 6.15 -4.98 8.38
CA ALA A 549 5.26 -4.98 7.22
C ALA A 549 4.38 -6.24 7.10
N PHE A 550 4.73 -7.33 7.78
CA PHE A 550 3.96 -8.58 7.73
C PHE A 550 3.00 -8.75 8.93
N GLU A 551 3.04 -7.84 9.92
CA GLU A 551 2.26 -7.97 11.18
C GLU A 551 0.75 -8.15 10.95
N GLY A 552 0.20 -7.44 9.96
CA GLY A 552 -1.23 -7.46 9.64
C GLY A 552 -1.70 -8.66 8.80
N GLU A 553 -0.78 -9.53 8.34
CA GLU A 553 -1.12 -10.63 7.45
C GLU A 553 -2.10 -11.62 8.12
N THR A 554 -3.21 -11.93 7.46
CA THR A 554 -4.17 -12.93 7.96
C THR A 554 -4.06 -14.24 7.19
N VAL A 555 -3.69 -15.33 7.87
CA VAL A 555 -3.69 -16.69 7.28
C VAL A 555 -5.09 -17.31 7.38
N ARG A 556 -5.79 -17.37 6.24
CA ARG A 556 -7.13 -17.98 6.14
C ARG A 556 -7.04 -19.51 6.13
N ARG A 557 -8.16 -20.18 6.47
CA ARG A 557 -8.24 -21.65 6.55
C ARG A 557 -7.79 -22.37 5.27
N PRO A 558 -8.14 -21.94 4.04
CA PRO A 558 -7.68 -22.59 2.81
C PRO A 558 -6.16 -22.56 2.63
N ASP A 559 -5.52 -21.53 3.18
CA ASP A 559 -4.08 -21.26 3.04
C ASP A 559 -3.27 -21.79 4.23
N THR A 560 -3.94 -22.34 5.24
CA THR A 560 -3.32 -22.87 6.48
C THR A 560 -2.69 -24.23 6.21
N TYR A 561 -1.42 -24.39 6.57
CA TYR A 561 -0.70 -25.66 6.58
C TYR A 561 -0.76 -26.34 7.95
N LEU A 562 -0.57 -25.57 9.03
CA LEU A 562 -0.63 -26.06 10.41
C LEU A 562 -1.38 -25.05 11.29
N GLU A 563 -2.20 -25.56 12.21
CA GLU A 563 -2.97 -24.76 13.17
C GLU A 563 -2.80 -25.30 14.61
N ALA A 564 -2.61 -24.42 15.57
CA ALA A 564 -2.55 -24.77 16.99
C ALA A 564 -3.31 -23.76 17.86
N GLY A 565 -4.04 -24.23 18.88
CA GLY A 565 -4.78 -23.38 19.80
C GLY A 565 -6.18 -22.98 19.30
N GLY A 566 -6.62 -21.78 19.67
CA GLY A 566 -7.93 -21.24 19.25
C GLY A 566 -9.14 -22.05 19.75
N GLY A 567 -9.00 -22.72 20.89
CA GLY A 567 -10.01 -23.61 21.47
C GLY A 567 -10.14 -24.97 20.77
N ARG A 568 -9.34 -25.25 19.73
CA ARG A 568 -9.37 -26.51 18.96
C ARG A 568 -8.40 -27.55 19.51
N THR A 569 -7.23 -27.10 19.93
CA THR A 569 -6.21 -27.93 20.58
C THR A 569 -5.69 -27.22 21.84
N PRO A 570 -5.23 -27.97 22.86
CA PRO A 570 -4.54 -27.38 24.01
C PRO A 570 -3.32 -26.58 23.55
N SER A 571 -3.24 -25.30 23.93
CA SER A 571 -2.12 -24.45 23.54
C SER A 571 -1.80 -23.44 24.63
N PHE A 572 -0.52 -23.15 24.85
CA PHE A 572 -0.12 -22.06 25.75
C PHE A 572 1.26 -21.45 25.42
N GLU A 573 1.51 -20.23 25.90
CA GLU A 573 2.81 -19.57 25.83
C GLU A 573 3.20 -18.99 27.20
N LEU A 574 4.44 -19.20 27.60
CA LEU A 574 4.91 -18.80 28.93
C LEU A 574 6.37 -18.35 28.87
N LEU A 575 6.62 -17.12 29.28
CA LEU A 575 7.98 -16.63 29.51
C LEU A 575 8.32 -16.72 31.00
N ARG A 576 9.51 -17.24 31.32
CA ARG A 576 9.95 -17.47 32.70
C ARG A 576 11.38 -17.00 32.90
N ARG A 577 11.63 -16.34 34.01
CA ARG A 577 12.96 -16.12 34.53
C ARG A 577 13.51 -17.45 35.08
N ARG A 578 14.74 -17.76 34.71
CA ARG A 578 15.48 -18.94 35.19
C ARG A 578 16.84 -18.54 35.74
N SER A 579 17.49 -19.42 36.49
CA SER A 579 18.86 -19.18 36.94
C SER A 579 19.86 -19.31 35.78
N GLU A 580 21.08 -18.81 35.98
CA GLU A 580 22.09 -18.76 34.92
C GLU A 580 22.45 -20.14 34.35
N ASP A 581 22.45 -21.17 35.22
CA ASP A 581 22.76 -22.57 34.92
C ASP A 581 21.60 -23.34 34.26
N GLU A 582 20.39 -22.82 34.34
CA GLU A 582 19.18 -23.42 33.75
C GLU A 582 18.92 -22.95 32.31
N VAL A 583 19.57 -21.88 31.84
CA VAL A 583 19.34 -21.30 30.50
C VAL A 583 20.57 -21.46 29.60
N ARG A 584 20.39 -22.18 28.50
CA ARG A 584 21.37 -22.26 27.41
C ARG A 584 21.07 -21.22 26.35
N ASP A 585 21.91 -20.20 26.31
CA ASP A 585 21.72 -19.06 25.40
C ASP A 585 21.65 -19.49 23.94
N GLY A 586 20.58 -19.07 23.25
CA GLY A 586 20.32 -19.35 21.84
C GLY A 586 19.78 -20.74 21.54
N GLU A 587 19.59 -21.60 22.55
CA GLU A 587 19.08 -22.96 22.33
C GLU A 587 17.59 -22.92 21.97
N VAL A 588 17.24 -23.61 20.88
CA VAL A 588 15.86 -23.84 20.48
C VAL A 588 15.61 -25.35 20.45
N LEU A 589 14.63 -25.82 21.20
CA LEU A 589 14.26 -27.23 21.29
C LEU A 589 12.83 -27.44 20.78
N VAL A 590 12.61 -28.49 20.00
CA VAL A 590 11.28 -28.92 19.57
C VAL A 590 11.00 -30.30 20.18
N LEU A 591 10.02 -30.37 21.08
CA LEU A 591 9.61 -31.58 21.79
C LEU A 591 8.29 -32.11 21.22
N GLY A 592 8.38 -33.06 20.29
CA GLY A 592 7.24 -33.63 19.57
C GLY A 592 7.47 -33.58 18.06
N PRO A 593 6.42 -33.85 17.24
CA PRO A 593 6.54 -33.77 15.80
C PRO A 593 6.85 -32.35 15.33
N GLU A 594 7.71 -32.24 14.32
CA GLU A 594 8.04 -30.99 13.65
C GLU A 594 7.02 -30.70 12.51
N ALA A 595 6.92 -29.46 12.03
CA ALA A 595 5.95 -29.04 11.02
C ALA A 595 6.03 -29.86 9.73
N ASP A 596 7.22 -30.28 9.32
CA ASP A 596 7.44 -31.10 8.11
C ASP A 596 7.06 -32.58 8.29
N GLN A 597 6.80 -33.02 9.52
CA GLN A 597 6.32 -34.35 9.87
C GLN A 597 4.79 -34.38 10.02
N MET A 598 4.13 -33.23 9.96
CA MET A 598 2.69 -33.08 10.08
C MET A 598 2.03 -32.93 8.71
N ALA A 599 0.80 -33.44 8.57
CA ALA A 599 0.04 -33.33 7.33
C ALA A 599 -0.45 -31.90 7.08
N GLU A 600 -0.57 -31.51 5.81
CA GLU A 600 -1.14 -30.22 5.42
C GLU A 600 -2.58 -30.07 5.95
N GLY A 601 -2.88 -28.91 6.56
CA GLY A 601 -4.17 -28.60 7.16
C GLY A 601 -4.41 -29.28 8.51
N SER A 602 -3.40 -29.93 9.09
CA SER A 602 -3.53 -30.59 10.39
C SER A 602 -3.59 -29.59 11.56
N GLN A 603 -4.08 -30.09 12.68
CA GLN A 603 -4.13 -29.38 13.96
C GLN A 603 -3.22 -30.08 14.95
N THR A 604 -2.47 -29.32 15.76
CA THR A 604 -1.58 -29.84 16.79
C THR A 604 -1.78 -29.10 18.11
N PRO A 605 -1.65 -29.75 19.27
CA PRO A 605 -1.42 -29.02 20.50
C PRO A 605 -0.04 -28.33 20.44
N MET A 606 0.14 -27.20 21.14
CA MET A 606 1.39 -26.44 21.10
C MET A 606 1.69 -25.70 22.40
N ALA A 607 2.92 -25.78 22.91
CA ALA A 607 3.40 -24.88 23.95
C ALA A 607 4.63 -24.11 23.48
N ILE A 608 4.71 -22.82 23.80
CA ILE A 608 5.87 -21.96 23.57
C ILE A 608 6.43 -21.55 24.94
N LEU A 609 7.49 -22.22 25.38
CA LEU A 609 8.19 -21.86 26.62
C LEU A 609 9.40 -21.01 26.28
N VAL A 610 9.52 -19.85 26.91
CA VAL A 610 10.65 -18.94 26.74
C VAL A 610 11.35 -18.77 28.08
N ASP A 611 12.51 -19.40 28.25
CA ASP A 611 13.31 -19.28 29.45
C ASP A 611 14.36 -18.18 29.26
N VAL A 612 14.37 -17.19 30.15
CA VAL A 612 15.26 -16.03 30.06
C VAL A 612 16.12 -15.87 31.31
N PHE A 613 17.34 -15.40 31.12
CA PHE A 613 18.22 -15.01 32.22
C PHE A 613 18.88 -13.65 31.94
N GLY A 614 18.94 -12.82 32.99
CA GLY A 614 19.76 -11.62 33.01
C GLY A 614 19.84 -11.03 34.40
N LYS A 615 20.95 -10.32 34.69
CA LYS A 615 21.20 -9.75 36.02
C LYS A 615 20.15 -8.73 36.46
N ARG A 616 19.52 -8.06 35.49
CA ARG A 616 18.45 -7.09 35.71
C ARG A 616 17.05 -7.68 35.53
N MET A 617 16.94 -8.95 35.14
CA MET A 617 15.65 -9.61 34.94
C MET A 617 14.94 -9.80 36.28
N GLN A 618 13.66 -9.48 36.32
CA GLN A 618 12.77 -9.61 37.48
C GLN A 618 11.53 -10.39 37.05
N GLU A 619 10.84 -11.01 38.02
CA GLU A 619 9.60 -11.75 37.72
C GLU A 619 8.51 -10.83 37.16
N ASP A 620 8.45 -9.58 37.64
CA ASP A 620 7.47 -8.59 37.16
C ASP A 620 7.67 -8.21 35.68
N PHE A 621 8.83 -8.53 35.10
CA PHE A 621 9.11 -8.26 33.68
C PHE A 621 8.60 -9.37 32.76
N GLU A 622 8.22 -10.53 33.31
CA GLU A 622 7.90 -11.71 32.52
C GLU A 622 6.68 -11.50 31.63
N SER A 623 5.59 -10.98 32.19
CA SER A 623 4.32 -10.70 31.47
C SER A 623 4.51 -9.68 30.35
N VAL A 624 5.30 -8.63 30.59
CA VAL A 624 5.60 -7.59 29.60
C VAL A 624 6.34 -8.17 28.40
N MET A 625 7.35 -9.02 28.64
CA MET A 625 8.11 -9.66 27.57
C MET A 625 7.32 -10.79 26.90
N GLU A 626 6.50 -11.55 27.66
CA GLU A 626 5.62 -12.60 27.13
C GLU A 626 4.68 -12.04 26.07
N ARG A 627 4.14 -10.83 26.28
CA ARG A 627 3.28 -10.18 25.28
C ARG A 627 3.97 -9.96 23.93
N ARG A 628 5.31 -9.81 23.91
CA ARG A 628 6.05 -9.61 22.67
C ARG A 628 6.08 -10.84 21.77
N ILE A 629 5.79 -12.04 22.30
CA ILE A 629 5.64 -13.25 21.49
C ILE A 629 4.63 -13.00 20.36
N HIS A 630 3.49 -12.37 20.67
CA HIS A 630 2.50 -12.03 19.66
C HIS A 630 3.03 -11.13 18.55
N LEU A 631 3.74 -10.06 18.89
CA LEU A 631 4.26 -9.13 17.90
C LEU A 631 5.32 -9.82 17.02
N TYR A 632 6.30 -10.47 17.65
CA TYR A 632 7.45 -11.03 16.94
C TYR A 632 7.08 -12.17 16.00
N LEU A 633 6.13 -13.02 16.39
CA LEU A 633 5.70 -14.12 15.52
C LEU A 633 4.91 -13.63 14.30
N ASN A 634 4.13 -12.55 14.42
CA ASN A 634 3.42 -11.96 13.27
C ASN A 634 4.34 -11.17 12.32
N PHE A 635 5.59 -10.89 12.68
CA PHE A 635 6.54 -10.26 11.75
C PHE A 635 7.06 -11.22 10.67
N ALA A 636 6.82 -12.53 10.78
CA ALA A 636 7.22 -13.51 9.78
C ALA A 636 6.13 -13.71 8.73
N GLU A 637 6.44 -13.51 7.45
CA GLU A 637 5.50 -13.73 6.34
C GLU A 637 4.91 -15.15 6.40
N GLY A 638 3.58 -15.23 6.35
CA GLY A 638 2.82 -16.47 6.38
C GLY A 638 2.69 -17.12 7.76
N VAL A 639 3.06 -16.42 8.84
CA VAL A 639 2.79 -16.82 10.23
C VAL A 639 1.78 -15.86 10.84
N TRP A 640 0.75 -16.41 11.47
CA TRP A 640 -0.27 -15.62 12.14
C TRP A 640 -0.44 -16.11 13.58
N HIS A 641 -0.41 -15.18 14.53
CA HIS A 641 -0.55 -15.45 15.95
C HIS A 641 -1.53 -14.48 16.61
N THR A 642 -2.45 -14.98 17.42
CA THR A 642 -3.34 -14.16 18.25
C THR A 642 -3.59 -14.79 19.61
N GLY A 643 -4.21 -14.05 20.52
CA GLY A 643 -4.43 -14.48 21.90
C GLY A 643 -3.20 -14.23 22.77
N GLN A 644 -3.10 -15.01 23.85
CA GLN A 644 -2.03 -14.96 24.85
C GLN A 644 -2.11 -16.15 25.80
N ARG A 645 -1.08 -16.35 26.63
CA ARG A 645 -1.08 -17.34 27.72
C ARG A 645 -1.59 -18.68 27.21
N ASN A 646 -2.59 -19.29 27.85
CA ASN A 646 -3.21 -20.57 27.46
C ASN A 646 -4.39 -20.47 26.47
N MET A 647 -4.56 -19.31 25.82
CA MET A 647 -5.62 -19.06 24.84
C MET A 647 -5.04 -18.52 23.53
N ASN A 648 -3.76 -18.79 23.29
CA ASN A 648 -3.13 -18.43 22.04
C ASN A 648 -3.69 -19.27 20.87
N TRP A 649 -3.54 -18.72 19.68
CA TRP A 649 -3.95 -19.34 18.42
C TRP A 649 -2.93 -18.97 17.35
N LEU A 650 -2.30 -19.99 16.78
CA LEU A 650 -1.24 -19.86 15.80
C LEU A 650 -1.61 -20.60 14.50
N ARG A 651 -1.27 -20.00 13.36
CA ARG A 651 -1.34 -20.60 12.03
C ARG A 651 -0.04 -20.37 11.27
N ILE A 652 0.35 -21.39 10.50
CA ILE A 652 1.45 -21.33 9.53
C ILE A 652 0.86 -21.59 8.15
N SER A 653 1.18 -20.74 7.16
CA SER A 653 0.65 -20.85 5.81
C SER A 653 1.37 -21.92 4.98
N LYS A 654 0.70 -22.40 3.94
CA LYS A 654 1.27 -23.31 2.93
C LYS A 654 2.46 -22.67 2.20
N LYS A 655 2.41 -21.36 1.98
CA LYS A 655 3.50 -20.57 1.36
C LYS A 655 4.75 -20.60 2.24
N ALA A 656 4.61 -20.30 3.54
CA ALA A 656 5.72 -20.33 4.49
C ALA A 656 6.32 -21.75 4.61
N ARG A 657 5.48 -22.79 4.67
CA ARG A 657 5.99 -24.18 4.68
C ARG A 657 6.74 -24.52 3.39
N LYS A 658 6.22 -24.16 2.22
CA LYS A 658 6.91 -24.38 0.93
C LYS A 658 8.26 -23.68 0.87
N ALA A 659 8.40 -22.50 1.49
CA ALA A 659 9.67 -21.78 1.59
C ALA A 659 10.69 -22.45 2.53
N GLY A 660 10.25 -23.35 3.42
CA GLY A 660 11.12 -24.07 4.36
C GLY A 660 10.82 -23.83 5.84
N PHE A 661 9.77 -23.07 6.17
CA PHE A 661 9.45 -22.71 7.56
C PHE A 661 9.07 -23.93 8.43
N ARG A 662 9.55 -23.95 9.68
CA ARG A 662 9.49 -25.05 10.67
C ARG A 662 9.25 -24.43 12.06
N LEU A 663 8.78 -25.20 13.03
CA LEU A 663 8.53 -24.75 14.40
C LEU A 663 9.79 -24.22 15.09
N GLU A 664 10.97 -24.81 14.80
CA GLU A 664 12.26 -24.27 15.26
C GLU A 664 12.43 -22.77 14.92
N HIS A 665 11.92 -22.32 13.78
CA HIS A 665 12.02 -20.92 13.36
C HIS A 665 11.21 -19.97 14.25
N LEU A 666 10.12 -20.44 14.87
CA LEU A 666 9.40 -19.65 15.90
C LEU A 666 10.33 -19.36 17.09
N GLY A 667 11.10 -20.35 17.53
CA GLY A 667 12.08 -20.16 18.60
C GLY A 667 13.23 -19.24 18.21
N ARG A 668 13.73 -19.35 16.98
CA ARG A 668 14.79 -18.45 16.47
C ARG A 668 14.34 -16.99 16.42
N ILE A 669 13.10 -16.74 16.01
CA ILE A 669 12.48 -15.41 16.06
C ILE A 669 12.52 -14.88 17.49
N LEU A 670 12.00 -15.64 18.45
CA LEU A 670 11.88 -15.20 19.85
C LEU A 670 13.23 -14.97 20.51
N VAL A 671 14.20 -15.88 20.34
CA VAL A 671 15.59 -15.69 20.83
C VAL A 671 16.17 -14.39 20.31
N THR A 672 16.04 -14.15 19.01
CA THR A 672 16.68 -13.02 18.35
C THR A 672 16.03 -11.70 18.78
N LYS A 673 14.70 -11.61 18.72
CA LYS A 673 13.96 -10.38 19.00
C LYS A 673 13.94 -9.99 20.48
N LEU A 674 13.86 -10.96 21.39
CA LEU A 674 13.94 -10.65 22.83
C LEU A 674 15.30 -10.10 23.23
N LYS A 675 16.40 -10.63 22.65
CA LYS A 675 17.74 -10.11 22.89
C LYS A 675 17.98 -8.75 22.24
N GLU A 676 17.36 -8.50 21.09
CA GLU A 676 17.42 -7.19 20.44
C GLU A 676 16.69 -6.12 21.26
N GLU A 677 15.43 -6.35 21.62
CA GLU A 677 14.62 -5.34 22.31
C GLU A 677 15.01 -5.19 23.78
N PHE A 678 15.32 -6.29 24.46
CA PHE A 678 15.58 -6.31 25.91
C PHE A 678 17.02 -6.72 26.25
N GLY A 679 17.98 -6.58 25.34
CA GLY A 679 19.38 -6.98 25.58
C GLY A 679 20.07 -6.28 26.75
N ASN A 680 19.50 -5.16 27.20
CA ASN A 680 19.91 -4.49 28.43
C ASN A 680 19.46 -5.27 29.69
N ILE A 681 18.35 -5.99 29.67
CA ILE A 681 17.77 -6.73 30.79
C ILE A 681 18.07 -8.23 30.69
N VAL A 682 17.91 -8.80 29.50
CA VAL A 682 18.03 -10.22 29.19
C VAL A 682 19.36 -10.47 28.49
N SER A 683 20.12 -11.42 29.02
CA SER A 683 21.43 -11.81 28.49
C SER A 683 21.42 -13.18 27.81
N ARG A 684 20.54 -14.10 28.24
CA ARG A 684 20.37 -15.43 27.66
C ARG A 684 18.91 -15.71 27.42
N VAL A 685 18.61 -16.31 26.26
CA VAL A 685 17.25 -16.75 25.91
C VAL A 685 17.33 -18.18 25.40
N GLN A 686 16.45 -19.03 25.89
CA GLN A 686 16.22 -20.39 25.42
C GLN A 686 14.73 -20.54 25.10
N VAL A 687 14.41 -21.22 23.99
CA VAL A 687 13.02 -21.46 23.61
C VAL A 687 12.75 -22.95 23.44
N ILE A 688 11.64 -23.42 23.99
CA ILE A 688 11.18 -24.79 23.87
C ILE A 688 9.78 -24.77 23.25
N ILE A 689 9.67 -25.29 22.04
CA ILE A 689 8.39 -25.51 21.36
C ILE A 689 7.97 -26.95 21.62
N ILE A 690 6.77 -27.16 22.14
CA ILE A 690 6.28 -28.49 22.51
C ILE A 690 5.06 -28.80 21.66
N THR A 691 5.07 -29.90 20.95
CA THR A 691 3.91 -30.45 20.20
C THR A 691 3.52 -31.84 20.67
N ASP A 692 4.32 -32.46 21.56
CA ASP A 692 3.97 -33.70 22.23
C ASP A 692 2.85 -33.47 23.26
N GLU A 693 1.74 -34.18 23.07
CA GLU A 693 0.52 -34.03 23.87
C GLU A 693 0.73 -34.40 25.35
N LYS A 694 1.58 -35.39 25.65
CA LYS A 694 1.84 -35.81 27.04
C LYS A 694 2.65 -34.74 27.78
N GLU A 695 3.65 -34.17 27.12
CA GLU A 695 4.45 -33.11 27.71
C GLU A 695 3.61 -31.84 27.94
N ILE A 696 2.72 -31.49 27.01
CA ILE A 696 1.78 -30.37 27.21
C ILE A 696 0.88 -30.62 28.42
N GLY A 697 0.30 -31.82 28.55
CA GLY A 697 -0.50 -32.19 29.72
C GLY A 697 0.26 -32.11 31.04
N ARG A 698 1.58 -32.36 31.03
CA ARG A 698 2.46 -32.22 32.20
C ARG A 698 2.75 -30.76 32.57
N ARG A 699 2.91 -29.88 31.57
CA ARG A 699 3.36 -28.49 31.76
C ARG A 699 2.22 -27.48 31.92
N LEU A 700 1.05 -27.77 31.36
CA LEU A 700 -0.09 -26.85 31.41
C LEU A 700 -0.50 -26.49 32.86
N PRO A 701 -0.54 -27.42 33.84
CA PRO A 701 -0.85 -27.06 35.23
C PRO A 701 0.18 -26.09 35.85
N GLU A 702 1.47 -26.26 35.53
CA GLU A 702 2.54 -25.34 35.99
C GLU A 702 2.31 -23.93 35.42
N ALA A 703 2.02 -23.84 34.11
CA ALA A 703 1.73 -22.57 33.46
C ALA A 703 0.50 -21.87 34.05
N LEU A 704 -0.59 -22.62 34.27
CA LEU A 704 -1.80 -22.10 34.91
C LEU A 704 -1.52 -21.55 36.31
N GLY A 705 -0.68 -22.22 37.10
CA GLY A 705 -0.25 -21.74 38.42
C GLY A 705 0.50 -20.41 38.34
N VAL A 706 1.46 -20.28 37.41
CA VAL A 706 2.21 -19.02 37.21
C VAL A 706 1.27 -17.89 36.77
N TYR A 707 0.33 -18.15 35.87
CA TYR A 707 -0.65 -17.15 35.47
C TYR A 707 -1.49 -16.70 36.67
N GLN A 708 -1.92 -17.63 37.53
CA GLN A 708 -2.68 -17.31 38.73
C GLN A 708 -1.88 -16.46 39.72
N GLU A 709 -0.61 -16.79 39.98
CA GLU A 709 0.26 -16.00 40.86
C GLU A 709 0.46 -14.56 40.36
N ARG A 710 0.60 -14.37 39.04
CA ARG A 710 0.70 -13.04 38.43
C ARG A 710 -0.58 -12.22 38.66
N GLU A 711 -1.75 -12.87 38.65
CA GLU A 711 -3.03 -12.22 38.96
C GLU A 711 -3.17 -11.89 40.46
N GLU A 712 -2.72 -12.76 41.36
CA GLU A 712 -2.82 -12.52 42.81
C GLU A 712 -2.05 -11.28 43.27
N ARG A 713 -0.96 -10.91 42.57
CA ARG A 713 -0.22 -9.65 42.81
C ARG A 713 -1.08 -8.40 42.61
N MET A 714 -2.15 -8.48 41.81
CA MET A 714 -3.07 -7.36 41.55
C MET A 714 -4.13 -7.18 42.64
N ALA A 715 -4.40 -8.20 43.47
CA ALA A 715 -5.58 -8.23 44.34
C ALA A 715 -5.65 -7.12 45.42
N GLY A 716 -4.55 -6.41 45.67
CA GLY A 716 -4.46 -5.30 46.63
C GLY A 716 -4.56 -3.89 46.03
N LEU A 717 -4.56 -3.75 44.70
CA LEU A 717 -4.62 -2.45 44.00
C LEU A 717 -6.05 -2.18 43.49
N THR A 718 -6.61 -1.03 43.85
CA THR A 718 -7.92 -0.55 43.37
C THR A 718 -7.79 0.76 42.59
N ASP A 719 -8.78 1.10 41.77
CA ASP A 719 -8.79 2.34 40.97
C ASP A 719 -8.83 3.60 41.85
N ASP A 720 -9.32 3.46 43.09
CA ASP A 720 -9.37 4.50 44.11
C ASP A 720 -8.03 4.63 44.88
N SER A 721 -7.19 3.59 44.87
CA SER A 721 -5.89 3.58 45.54
C SER A 721 -4.75 4.20 44.72
N VAL A 722 -5.01 4.52 43.45
CA VAL A 722 -4.02 5.09 42.51
C VAL A 722 -4.49 6.43 41.95
N ASP A 723 -3.53 7.33 41.71
CA ASP A 723 -3.72 8.62 41.04
C ASP A 723 -3.41 8.57 39.53
N THR A 724 -2.81 7.47 39.09
CA THR A 724 -2.24 7.29 37.76
C THR A 724 -2.77 6.01 37.11
N PHE A 725 -3.33 6.15 35.92
CA PHE A 725 -3.63 5.04 35.00
C PHE A 725 -2.55 4.94 33.92
N TYR A 726 -2.67 3.98 33.01
CA TYR A 726 -1.74 3.84 31.90
C TYR A 726 -2.48 3.69 30.57
N SER A 727 -1.97 4.32 29.52
CA SER A 727 -2.37 4.00 28.16
C SER A 727 -1.69 2.70 27.69
N CYS A 728 -2.26 2.08 26.67
CA CYS A 728 -1.55 1.14 25.81
C CYS A 728 -1.92 1.41 24.35
N LEU A 729 -0.90 1.74 23.56
CA LEU A 729 -1.02 2.09 22.13
C LEU A 729 -0.59 0.96 21.19
N MET A 730 -0.27 -0.21 21.73
CA MET A 730 0.36 -1.31 20.99
C MET A 730 -0.42 -1.75 19.74
N PHE A 731 -1.75 -1.57 19.74
CA PHE A 731 -2.62 -1.99 18.65
C PHE A 731 -3.03 -0.85 17.70
N GLN A 732 -2.40 0.33 17.80
CA GLN A 732 -2.60 1.40 16.83
C GLN A 732 -2.06 1.05 15.44
N SER A 733 -1.25 -0.01 15.30
CA SER A 733 -0.79 -0.54 14.02
C SER A 733 -1.94 -0.96 13.09
N PHE A 734 -3.07 -1.43 13.64
CA PHE A 734 -4.26 -1.83 12.86
C PHE A 734 -5.57 -1.20 13.36
N ALA A 735 -5.58 -0.52 14.50
CA ALA A 735 -6.71 0.27 15.00
C ALA A 735 -6.22 1.68 15.42
N PRO A 736 -5.97 2.60 14.46
CA PRO A 736 -5.26 3.86 14.72
C PRO A 736 -5.93 4.77 15.76
N ASP A 737 -7.26 4.74 15.83
CA ASP A 737 -8.06 5.56 16.74
C ASP A 737 -8.31 4.87 18.10
N HIS A 738 -7.72 3.70 18.35
CA HIS A 738 -7.87 2.95 19.59
C HIS A 738 -6.83 3.33 20.64
N VAL A 739 -7.27 3.44 21.89
CA VAL A 739 -6.41 3.54 23.08
C VAL A 739 -7.01 2.66 24.18
N CYS A 740 -6.25 1.72 24.72
CA CYS A 740 -6.61 1.08 25.98
C CYS A 740 -6.20 1.97 27.15
N VAL A 741 -7.15 2.33 28.02
CA VAL A 741 -6.86 2.91 29.34
C VAL A 741 -6.89 1.78 30.37
N ILE A 742 -5.73 1.45 30.92
CA ILE A 742 -5.53 0.32 31.82
C ILE A 742 -5.55 0.85 33.26
N THR A 743 -6.45 0.30 34.07
CA THR A 743 -6.61 0.61 35.49
C THR A 743 -6.40 -0.66 36.32
N PRO A 744 -6.13 -0.56 37.64
CA PRO A 744 -6.05 -1.73 38.50
C PRO A 744 -7.24 -2.69 38.39
N GLU A 745 -8.46 -2.16 38.26
CA GLU A 745 -9.70 -2.92 38.22
C GLU A 745 -10.26 -3.08 36.80
N ARG A 746 -9.60 -2.53 35.77
CA ARG A 746 -9.91 -2.70 34.35
C ARG A 746 -8.62 -2.95 33.56
N LEU A 747 -8.26 -4.22 33.45
CA LEU A 747 -7.16 -4.68 32.60
C LEU A 747 -7.41 -4.37 31.12
N GLY A 748 -6.33 -4.36 30.32
CA GLY A 748 -6.43 -4.22 28.88
C GLY A 748 -7.30 -5.31 28.28
N LEU A 749 -8.13 -4.96 27.30
CA LEU A 749 -9.14 -5.87 26.72
C LEU A 749 -8.54 -7.16 26.13
N CYS A 750 -7.25 -7.16 25.78
CA CYS A 750 -6.53 -8.37 25.37
C CYS A 750 -6.47 -9.42 26.47
N GLY A 751 -6.48 -9.02 27.75
CA GLY A 751 -6.34 -9.85 28.95
C GLY A 751 -4.89 -10.05 29.45
N ALA A 752 -3.86 -9.67 28.67
CA ALA A 752 -2.45 -9.90 29.04
C ALA A 752 -1.80 -8.75 29.77
N ILE A 753 -2.31 -7.53 29.63
CA ILE A 753 -1.71 -6.33 30.21
C ILE A 753 -2.62 -5.82 31.32
N ASN A 754 -2.19 -6.02 32.56
CA ASN A 754 -2.77 -5.36 33.72
C ASN A 754 -2.04 -4.03 34.02
N TRP A 755 -2.45 -3.34 35.08
CA TRP A 755 -1.89 -2.03 35.44
C TRP A 755 -0.40 -2.10 35.83
N LEU A 756 0.03 -3.15 36.54
CA LEU A 756 1.44 -3.35 36.90
C LEU A 756 2.29 -3.64 35.67
N ASP A 757 1.76 -4.40 34.71
CA ASP A 757 2.43 -4.67 33.43
C ASP A 757 2.63 -3.37 32.64
N ALA A 758 1.60 -2.51 32.58
CA ALA A 758 1.69 -1.23 31.88
C ALA A 758 2.70 -0.27 32.53
N LYS A 759 2.70 -0.22 33.87
CA LYS A 759 3.70 0.51 34.65
C LYS A 759 5.12 0.00 34.35
N THR A 760 5.29 -1.31 34.42
CA THR A 760 6.57 -1.97 34.16
C THR A 760 7.03 -1.76 32.72
N GLY A 761 6.12 -1.81 31.74
CA GLY A 761 6.40 -1.53 30.34
C GLY A 761 6.95 -0.11 30.13
N LYS A 762 6.40 0.88 30.84
CA LYS A 762 6.92 2.25 30.84
C LYS A 762 8.33 2.35 31.45
N GLU A 763 8.61 1.59 32.51
CA GLU A 763 9.93 1.57 33.16
C GLU A 763 10.99 0.89 32.28
N ILE A 764 10.62 -0.19 31.58
CA ILE A 764 11.52 -0.93 30.69
C ILE A 764 11.81 -0.13 29.42
N VAL A 765 10.75 0.42 28.78
CA VAL A 765 10.85 1.20 27.55
C VAL A 765 10.13 2.55 27.75
N PRO A 766 10.84 3.62 28.14
CA PRO A 766 10.23 4.92 28.41
C PRO A 766 9.45 5.52 27.23
N SER A 767 9.89 5.28 26.00
CA SER A 767 9.21 5.69 24.76
C SER A 767 8.22 4.64 24.23
N GLY A 768 7.96 3.58 25.00
CA GLY A 768 7.11 2.47 24.60
C GLY A 768 5.62 2.81 24.54
N PRO A 769 4.78 1.82 24.20
CA PRO A 769 3.35 2.03 24.00
C PRO A 769 2.58 2.30 25.28
N ASN A 770 3.19 2.11 26.45
CA ASN A 770 2.58 2.36 27.75
C ASN A 770 3.02 3.72 28.29
N GLN A 771 2.06 4.63 28.48
CA GLN A 771 2.33 5.97 29.01
C GLN A 771 1.46 6.26 30.23
N PRO A 772 1.99 6.92 31.27
CA PRO A 772 1.20 7.25 32.45
C PRO A 772 0.15 8.31 32.10
N ILE A 773 -1.05 8.15 32.65
CA ILE A 773 -2.17 9.07 32.55
C ILE A 773 -2.52 9.51 33.97
N ALA A 774 -2.27 10.78 34.29
CA ALA A 774 -2.78 11.34 35.54
C ALA A 774 -4.30 11.43 35.47
N LYS A 775 -5.01 10.97 36.50
CA LYS A 775 -6.48 11.02 36.52
C LYS A 775 -6.99 12.46 36.36
N GLY A 776 -6.38 13.41 37.07
CA GLY A 776 -6.88 14.79 37.12
C GLY A 776 -8.19 14.89 37.92
N GLU A 777 -8.96 15.95 37.68
CA GLU A 777 -10.23 16.17 38.37
C GLU A 777 -11.30 15.17 37.90
N PRO A 778 -12.12 14.63 38.82
CA PRO A 778 -13.22 13.74 38.46
C PRO A 778 -14.36 14.52 37.78
N GLU A 779 -14.78 14.04 36.61
CA GLU A 779 -15.93 14.58 35.89
C GLU A 779 -17.21 13.80 36.25
N ASP A 780 -17.11 12.47 36.29
CA ASP A 780 -18.19 11.56 36.69
C ASP A 780 -17.58 10.31 37.33
N LEU A 781 -17.63 10.21 38.66
CA LEU A 781 -17.08 9.06 39.39
C LEU A 781 -17.90 7.77 39.23
N GLU A 782 -19.20 7.88 38.96
CA GLU A 782 -20.09 6.73 38.80
C GLU A 782 -19.77 5.99 37.49
N LYS A 783 -19.56 6.77 36.42
CA LYS A 783 -19.17 6.24 35.09
C LYS A 783 -17.67 6.12 34.90
N GLY A 784 -16.87 6.70 35.79
CA GLY A 784 -15.41 6.69 35.69
C GLY A 784 -14.89 7.57 34.57
N SER A 785 -15.29 8.84 34.56
CA SER A 785 -14.75 9.91 33.70
C SER A 785 -13.92 10.87 34.54
N TRP A 786 -12.73 11.20 34.05
CA TRP A 786 -11.85 12.20 34.64
C TRP A 786 -11.26 13.10 33.54
N GLU A 787 -11.07 14.37 33.86
CA GLU A 787 -10.59 15.37 32.92
C GLU A 787 -9.23 15.00 32.32
N GLY A 788 -8.26 14.61 33.16
CA GLY A 788 -6.91 14.23 32.70
C GLY A 788 -6.90 12.97 31.83
N VAL A 789 -7.82 12.03 32.08
CA VAL A 789 -7.98 10.85 31.22
C VAL A 789 -8.59 11.22 29.87
N ASN A 790 -9.61 12.09 29.86
CA ASN A 790 -10.25 12.56 28.62
C ASN A 790 -9.29 13.38 27.76
N GLU A 791 -8.47 14.24 28.36
CA GLU A 791 -7.41 14.97 27.66
C GLU A 791 -6.40 14.01 27.02
N ALA A 792 -5.94 13.02 27.79
CA ALA A 792 -5.00 12.03 27.28
C ALA A 792 -5.60 11.20 26.13
N VAL A 793 -6.84 10.72 26.26
CA VAL A 793 -7.55 9.99 25.21
C VAL A 793 -7.74 10.87 23.97
N THR A 794 -8.13 12.13 24.14
CA THR A 794 -8.27 13.10 23.04
C THR A 794 -6.96 13.28 22.30
N ALA A 795 -5.85 13.48 23.02
CA ALA A 795 -4.53 13.63 22.42
C ALA A 795 -4.09 12.35 21.68
N LEU A 796 -4.21 11.19 22.33
CA LEU A 796 -3.76 9.89 21.81
C LEU A 796 -4.60 9.37 20.64
N THR A 797 -5.85 9.84 20.51
CA THR A 797 -6.76 9.52 19.39
C THR A 797 -6.88 10.66 18.38
N ARG A 798 -6.04 11.70 18.48
CA ARG A 798 -6.01 12.84 17.54
C ARG A 798 -7.35 13.56 17.42
N GLY A 799 -8.05 13.68 18.55
CA GLY A 799 -9.35 14.34 18.65
C GLY A 799 -10.54 13.52 18.19
N LYS A 800 -10.35 12.23 17.83
CA LYS A 800 -11.46 11.36 17.43
C LYS A 800 -12.37 10.96 18.58
N ILE A 801 -11.78 10.82 19.78
CA ILE A 801 -12.50 10.48 20.99
C ILE A 801 -12.26 11.59 21.99
N SER A 802 -13.31 12.34 22.32
CA SER A 802 -13.23 13.48 23.24
C SER A 802 -13.51 13.10 24.69
N ARG A 803 -14.17 11.97 24.92
CA ARG A 803 -14.64 11.54 26.24
C ARG A 803 -14.62 10.03 26.38
N PHE A 804 -14.33 9.57 27.59
CA PHE A 804 -14.14 8.18 27.94
C PHE A 804 -14.73 7.88 29.33
N CYS A 805 -15.56 6.84 29.41
CA CYS A 805 -16.08 6.30 30.67
C CYS A 805 -15.48 4.92 30.95
N ALA A 806 -14.77 4.79 32.07
CA ALA A 806 -14.15 3.54 32.49
C ALA A 806 -15.14 2.49 33.00
N TYR A 807 -16.34 2.89 33.42
CA TYR A 807 -17.31 2.01 34.10
C TYR A 807 -18.68 2.00 33.43
N SER A 808 -18.83 2.58 32.23
CA SER A 808 -20.04 2.46 31.42
C SER A 808 -19.71 1.86 30.04
N MET A 809 -20.57 0.96 29.57
CA MET A 809 -20.66 0.49 28.20
C MET A 809 -21.70 1.26 27.37
N MET A 810 -22.61 2.00 28.02
CA MET A 810 -23.69 2.74 27.36
C MET A 810 -23.29 4.17 26.98
N GLU A 811 -22.45 4.82 27.76
CA GLU A 811 -22.01 6.20 27.51
C GLU A 811 -20.49 6.26 27.32
N ASP A 812 -20.07 6.80 26.16
CA ASP A 812 -18.65 7.01 25.81
C ASP A 812 -17.71 5.85 26.20
N PRO A 813 -18.01 4.60 25.80
CA PRO A 813 -17.23 3.45 26.23
C PRO A 813 -15.80 3.50 25.68
N MET A 814 -14.90 2.73 26.30
CA MET A 814 -13.61 2.41 25.69
C MET A 814 -13.83 1.77 24.32
N THR A 815 -13.05 2.21 23.33
CA THR A 815 -13.06 1.56 22.01
C THR A 815 -12.38 0.20 22.07
N SER A 816 -12.57 -0.60 21.02
CA SER A 816 -11.95 -1.93 20.92
C SER A 816 -11.07 -2.02 19.67
N CYS A 817 -9.87 -2.60 19.79
CA CYS A 817 -9.01 -2.86 18.63
C CYS A 817 -9.47 -4.10 17.86
N GLY A 818 -9.50 -5.26 18.52
CA GLY A 818 -9.84 -6.55 17.90
C GLY A 818 -9.28 -7.77 18.66
N CYS A 819 -8.38 -7.54 19.61
CA CYS A 819 -7.72 -8.61 20.37
C CYS A 819 -8.48 -9.04 21.65
N PHE A 820 -9.73 -8.59 21.86
CA PHE A 820 -10.52 -8.93 23.05
C PHE A 820 -10.82 -10.43 23.18
N GLU A 821 -10.84 -10.92 24.42
CA GLU A 821 -11.16 -12.32 24.75
C GLU A 821 -12.67 -12.57 24.74
N CYS A 822 -13.44 -11.58 25.21
CA CYS A 822 -14.89 -11.59 25.27
C CYS A 822 -15.49 -10.29 24.73
N ILE A 823 -16.76 -10.36 24.34
CA ILE A 823 -17.58 -9.19 24.01
C ILE A 823 -18.74 -9.15 24.99
N ALA A 824 -18.93 -8.03 25.67
CA ALA A 824 -20.16 -7.72 26.39
C ALA A 824 -21.06 -6.88 25.48
N ALA A 825 -22.30 -7.33 25.29
CA ALA A 825 -23.28 -6.71 24.41
C ALA A 825 -24.61 -6.52 25.13
N MET A 826 -25.17 -5.32 25.01
CA MET A 826 -26.45 -4.96 25.57
C MET A 826 -27.58 -5.62 24.78
N SER A 827 -28.55 -6.20 25.50
CA SER A 827 -29.81 -6.67 24.93
C SER A 827 -30.92 -5.64 25.18
N PRO A 828 -31.43 -4.97 24.12
CA PRO A 828 -32.48 -3.96 24.28
C PRO A 828 -33.78 -4.50 24.86
N ASP A 829 -34.26 -5.65 24.40
CA ASP A 829 -35.56 -6.18 24.83
C ASP A 829 -35.54 -6.65 26.29
N MET A 830 -34.39 -7.14 26.75
CA MET A 830 -34.22 -7.70 28.09
C MET A 830 -33.60 -6.71 29.10
N GLN A 831 -33.18 -5.52 28.65
CA GLN A 831 -32.50 -4.50 29.47
C GLN A 831 -31.35 -5.10 30.33
N SER A 832 -30.60 -6.01 29.70
CA SER A 832 -29.54 -6.82 30.31
C SER A 832 -28.32 -6.92 29.38
N VAL A 833 -27.28 -7.62 29.82
CA VAL A 833 -26.03 -7.78 29.08
C VAL A 833 -25.79 -9.26 28.81
N ILE A 834 -25.44 -9.60 27.57
CA ILE A 834 -24.89 -10.91 27.24
C ILE A 834 -23.38 -10.81 27.09
N VAL A 835 -22.67 -11.90 27.41
CA VAL A 835 -21.21 -11.97 27.22
C VAL A 835 -20.88 -13.19 26.39
N VAL A 836 -20.09 -13.03 25.34
CA VAL A 836 -19.65 -14.13 24.47
C VAL A 836 -18.13 -14.15 24.35
N SER A 837 -17.51 -15.33 24.49
CA SER A 837 -16.06 -15.51 24.34
C SER A 837 -15.67 -15.84 22.91
N ARG A 838 -14.40 -15.58 22.56
CA ARG A 838 -13.84 -15.79 21.21
C ARG A 838 -13.98 -17.24 20.72
N GLU A 839 -13.88 -18.21 21.62
CA GLU A 839 -13.86 -19.64 21.28
C GLU A 839 -15.25 -20.19 21.02
N PHE A 840 -16.32 -19.44 21.35
CA PHE A 840 -17.69 -19.86 21.11
C PHE A 840 -18.11 -19.59 19.64
N PRO A 841 -18.35 -20.63 18.82
CA PRO A 841 -18.52 -20.47 17.37
C PRO A 841 -19.98 -20.25 16.92
N ASP A 842 -20.92 -20.38 17.85
CA ASP A 842 -22.35 -20.44 17.57
C ASP A 842 -23.05 -19.09 17.78
N MET A 843 -24.35 -19.07 17.53
CA MET A 843 -25.18 -17.87 17.64
C MET A 843 -25.43 -17.52 19.09
N THR A 844 -25.39 -16.23 19.40
CA THR A 844 -25.88 -15.69 20.67
C THR A 844 -27.37 -15.35 20.57
N PRO A 845 -28.05 -15.13 21.71
CA PRO A 845 -29.44 -14.64 21.73
C PRO A 845 -29.67 -13.32 20.97
N LEU A 846 -28.61 -12.54 20.69
CA LEU A 846 -28.69 -11.32 19.87
C LEU A 846 -28.72 -11.59 18.36
N GLY A 847 -28.78 -12.85 17.92
CA GLY A 847 -28.78 -13.18 16.50
C GLY A 847 -27.44 -12.91 15.81
N MET A 848 -26.34 -12.88 16.57
CA MET A 848 -24.98 -12.69 16.04
C MET A 848 -23.99 -13.67 16.67
N LYS A 849 -22.99 -14.11 15.89
CA LYS A 849 -21.83 -14.85 16.38
C LYS A 849 -20.78 -13.90 16.96
N PHE A 850 -19.83 -14.43 17.73
CA PHE A 850 -18.65 -13.67 18.17
C PHE A 850 -17.96 -12.95 17.01
N SER A 851 -17.72 -13.64 15.89
CA SER A 851 -17.03 -13.05 14.73
C SER A 851 -17.77 -11.85 14.12
N THR A 852 -19.11 -11.89 14.13
CA THR A 852 -19.96 -10.80 13.63
C THR A 852 -19.91 -9.61 14.58
N LEU A 853 -20.07 -9.86 15.88
CA LEU A 853 -19.95 -8.83 16.92
C LEU A 853 -18.56 -8.17 16.91
N ALA A 854 -17.51 -8.98 16.77
CA ALA A 854 -16.13 -8.50 16.72
C ALA A 854 -15.89 -7.54 15.56
N GLY A 855 -16.46 -7.84 14.37
CA GLY A 855 -16.40 -6.95 13.21
C GLY A 855 -17.15 -5.63 13.40
N SER A 856 -18.18 -5.61 14.25
CA SER A 856 -18.97 -4.40 14.53
C SER A 856 -18.32 -3.47 15.55
N ILE A 857 -17.53 -4.01 16.50
CA ILE A 857 -16.95 -3.23 17.61
C ILE A 857 -15.45 -2.93 17.46
N GLY A 858 -14.75 -3.71 16.63
CA GLY A 858 -13.32 -3.55 16.39
C GLY A 858 -12.99 -2.26 15.61
N GLY A 859 -11.69 -1.97 15.51
CA GLY A 859 -11.19 -0.86 14.69
C GLY A 859 -11.21 0.53 15.36
N GLY A 860 -11.33 0.59 16.70
CA GLY A 860 -11.11 1.84 17.44
C GLY A 860 -12.28 2.83 17.45
N ARG A 861 -13.52 2.35 17.29
CA ARG A 861 -14.74 3.18 17.34
C ARG A 861 -15.43 3.06 18.69
N GLN A 862 -16.10 4.13 19.13
CA GLN A 862 -17.01 4.07 20.28
C GLN A 862 -18.33 3.45 19.85
N THR A 863 -18.69 2.33 20.47
CA THR A 863 -19.91 1.58 20.18
C THR A 863 -20.75 1.44 21.44
N PRO A 864 -21.54 2.46 21.81
CA PRO A 864 -22.49 2.37 22.91
C PRO A 864 -23.31 1.08 22.89
N GLY A 865 -23.35 0.38 24.02
CA GLY A 865 -23.99 -0.92 24.17
C GLY A 865 -23.13 -2.13 23.81
N PHE A 866 -21.90 -1.94 23.31
CA PHE A 866 -21.00 -3.04 22.99
C PHE A 866 -19.54 -2.73 23.35
N ILE A 867 -18.90 -3.59 24.13
CA ILE A 867 -17.49 -3.44 24.50
C ILE A 867 -16.73 -4.77 24.39
N GLY A 868 -15.51 -4.69 23.87
CA GLY A 868 -14.52 -5.77 23.97
C GLY A 868 -13.84 -5.74 25.33
N ILE A 869 -13.71 -6.90 25.97
CA ILE A 869 -13.18 -7.03 27.33
C ILE A 869 -12.27 -8.26 27.45
N GLY A 870 -11.34 -8.21 28.40
CA GLY A 870 -10.68 -9.41 28.90
C GLY A 870 -11.61 -10.16 29.84
N ARG A 871 -11.50 -11.48 29.92
CA ARG A 871 -12.34 -12.36 30.76
C ARG A 871 -12.37 -11.91 32.22
N ARG A 872 -11.20 -11.56 32.77
CA ARG A 872 -11.05 -11.12 34.16
C ARG A 872 -11.80 -9.83 34.49
N TYR A 873 -12.11 -8.99 33.50
CA TYR A 873 -12.90 -7.79 33.77
C TYR A 873 -14.32 -8.15 34.24
N LEU A 874 -14.87 -9.31 33.88
CA LEU A 874 -16.20 -9.76 34.31
C LEU A 874 -16.36 -9.83 35.84
N ILE A 875 -15.31 -10.24 36.54
CA ILE A 875 -15.31 -10.39 38.00
C ILE A 875 -14.81 -9.13 38.71
N SER A 876 -14.49 -8.07 37.96
CA SER A 876 -14.05 -6.80 38.54
C SER A 876 -15.13 -6.16 39.40
N LYS A 877 -14.70 -5.46 40.46
CA LYS A 877 -15.60 -4.61 41.25
C LYS A 877 -16.11 -3.40 40.48
N LYS A 878 -15.41 -3.00 39.40
CA LYS A 878 -15.75 -1.89 38.52
C LYS A 878 -16.35 -2.33 37.17
N PHE A 879 -16.63 -3.62 36.99
CA PHE A 879 -17.26 -4.13 35.77
C PHE A 879 -18.58 -3.41 35.52
N ILE A 880 -18.62 -2.54 34.50
CA ILE A 880 -19.77 -1.72 34.05
C ILE A 880 -20.65 -1.19 35.20
N THR A 881 -20.04 -0.72 36.29
CA THR A 881 -20.81 -0.30 37.48
C THR A 881 -21.75 0.87 37.22
N GLY A 882 -21.42 1.74 36.26
CA GLY A 882 -22.32 2.82 35.81
C GLY A 882 -23.60 2.32 35.14
N ASP A 883 -23.65 1.05 34.74
CA ASP A 883 -24.81 0.44 34.05
C ASP A 883 -25.47 -0.68 34.88
N GLY A 884 -25.09 -0.83 36.15
CA GLY A 884 -25.62 -1.84 37.07
C GLY A 884 -24.75 -3.08 37.25
N GLY A 885 -23.61 -3.15 36.57
CA GLY A 885 -22.55 -4.09 36.89
C GLY A 885 -22.84 -5.57 36.63
N PHE A 886 -22.16 -6.42 37.39
CA PHE A 886 -22.16 -7.88 37.23
C PHE A 886 -23.56 -8.51 37.18
N LEU A 887 -24.53 -7.99 37.93
CA LEU A 887 -25.89 -8.52 37.99
C LEU A 887 -26.72 -8.25 36.73
N ARG A 888 -26.18 -7.52 35.76
CA ARG A 888 -26.78 -7.34 34.42
C ARG A 888 -26.56 -8.53 33.49
N ILE A 889 -25.59 -9.41 33.79
CA ILE A 889 -25.24 -10.50 32.89
C ILE A 889 -26.36 -11.54 32.86
N SER A 890 -27.08 -11.66 31.73
CA SER A 890 -28.21 -12.57 31.57
C SER A 890 -27.88 -13.81 30.77
N TRP A 891 -26.81 -13.80 29.96
CA TRP A 891 -26.39 -14.93 29.16
C TRP A 891 -24.87 -15.00 28.99
N MET A 892 -24.31 -16.20 29.11
CA MET A 892 -22.89 -16.50 28.86
C MET A 892 -22.74 -17.92 28.31
N PRO A 893 -21.78 -18.22 27.41
CA PRO A 893 -21.50 -19.59 27.01
C PRO A 893 -21.18 -20.47 28.22
N SER A 894 -21.66 -21.72 28.22
CA SER A 894 -21.41 -22.68 29.30
C SER A 894 -19.91 -22.92 29.50
N SER A 895 -19.13 -22.92 28.41
CA SER A 895 -17.67 -23.02 28.43
C SER A 895 -17.01 -21.87 29.19
N LEU A 896 -17.48 -20.63 28.99
CA LEU A 896 -16.99 -19.45 29.72
C LEU A 896 -17.37 -19.55 31.20
N LYS A 897 -18.63 -19.87 31.52
CA LYS A 897 -19.10 -20.06 32.90
C LYS A 897 -18.27 -21.10 33.64
N ASN A 898 -18.04 -22.25 33.01
CA ASN A 898 -17.28 -23.34 33.60
C ASN A 898 -15.81 -22.96 33.82
N SER A 899 -15.21 -22.24 32.87
CA SER A 899 -13.80 -21.81 32.97
C SER A 899 -13.53 -20.79 34.08
N MET A 900 -14.56 -20.06 34.52
CA MET A 900 -14.46 -19.03 35.56
C MET A 900 -15.41 -19.28 36.74
N ARG A 901 -15.83 -20.53 36.94
CA ARG A 901 -16.99 -20.85 37.79
C ARG A 901 -16.79 -20.39 39.23
N GLU A 902 -15.62 -20.68 39.79
CA GLU A 902 -15.30 -20.30 41.17
C GLU A 902 -15.26 -18.79 41.33
N GLU A 903 -14.62 -18.06 40.39
CA GLU A 903 -14.51 -16.61 40.51
C GLU A 903 -15.85 -15.90 40.30
N LEU A 904 -16.68 -16.40 39.38
CA LEU A 904 -18.04 -15.87 39.16
C LEU A 904 -18.93 -16.08 40.40
N ILE A 905 -18.87 -17.27 41.03
CA ILE A 905 -19.62 -17.56 42.27
C ILE A 905 -19.13 -16.68 43.42
N ASN A 906 -17.81 -16.53 43.56
CA ASN A 906 -17.24 -15.64 44.58
C ASN A 906 -17.73 -14.20 44.38
N ARG A 907 -17.69 -13.69 43.15
CA ARG A 907 -18.19 -12.34 42.84
C ARG A 907 -19.69 -12.20 43.12
N ALA A 908 -20.47 -13.21 42.77
CA ALA A 908 -21.90 -13.24 43.05
C ALA A 908 -22.21 -13.24 44.56
N THR A 909 -21.41 -13.98 45.33
CA THR A 909 -21.50 -14.05 46.80
C THR A 909 -21.15 -12.71 47.45
N GLU A 910 -20.11 -12.02 46.95
CA GLU A 910 -19.76 -10.66 47.40
C GLU A 910 -20.91 -9.66 47.20
N LEU A 911 -21.73 -9.86 46.16
CA LEU A 911 -22.89 -9.04 45.84
C LEU A 911 -24.18 -9.51 46.53
N GLY A 912 -24.11 -10.54 47.37
CA GLY A 912 -25.24 -11.08 48.12
C GLY A 912 -26.20 -11.97 47.31
N MET A 913 -25.77 -12.47 46.14
CA MET A 913 -26.55 -13.37 45.28
C MET A 913 -25.76 -14.64 44.90
N PRO A 914 -25.46 -15.54 45.84
CA PRO A 914 -24.63 -16.73 45.59
C PRO A 914 -25.20 -17.68 44.50
N ASP A 915 -26.51 -17.66 44.28
CA ASP A 915 -27.24 -18.41 43.26
C ASP A 915 -27.30 -17.72 41.89
N PHE A 916 -26.73 -16.51 41.74
CA PHE A 916 -26.85 -15.70 40.52
C PHE A 916 -26.39 -16.43 39.26
N LEU A 917 -25.32 -17.21 39.33
CA LEU A 917 -24.78 -17.91 38.16
C LEU A 917 -25.77 -18.93 37.57
N GLU A 918 -26.66 -19.50 38.40
CA GLU A 918 -27.74 -20.41 37.97
C GLU A 918 -28.86 -19.66 37.24
N LYS A 919 -28.99 -18.35 37.47
CA LYS A 919 -29.97 -17.47 36.82
C LYS A 919 -29.49 -16.98 35.45
N VAL A 920 -28.18 -16.97 35.20
CA VAL A 920 -27.60 -16.62 33.90
C VAL A 920 -27.86 -17.79 32.93
N ALA A 921 -28.46 -17.53 31.77
CA ALA A 921 -28.68 -18.53 30.72
C ALA A 921 -27.38 -18.87 29.97
N ASP A 922 -27.38 -19.97 29.22
CA ASP A 922 -26.32 -20.35 28.28
C ASP A 922 -26.91 -21.05 27.05
N GLU A 923 -26.07 -21.46 26.11
CA GLU A 923 -26.50 -22.12 24.88
C GLU A 923 -27.21 -23.45 25.09
N THR A 924 -27.09 -24.07 26.27
CA THR A 924 -27.77 -25.33 26.59
C THR A 924 -29.20 -25.12 27.08
N THR A 925 -29.53 -23.90 27.51
CA THR A 925 -30.87 -23.51 27.96
C THR A 925 -31.59 -22.63 26.93
N VAL A 926 -30.90 -21.66 26.33
CA VAL A 926 -31.49 -20.65 25.45
C VAL A 926 -30.53 -20.22 24.34
N THR A 927 -31.05 -20.12 23.12
CA THR A 927 -30.30 -19.68 21.93
C THR A 927 -30.86 -18.43 21.23
N ASP A 928 -32.01 -17.90 21.66
CA ASP A 928 -32.68 -16.76 21.03
C ASP A 928 -33.22 -15.74 22.06
N ALA A 929 -33.60 -14.55 21.60
CA ALA A 929 -34.03 -13.45 22.45
C ALA A 929 -35.32 -13.73 23.23
N GLU A 930 -36.31 -14.38 22.60
CA GLU A 930 -37.59 -14.70 23.24
C GLU A 930 -37.40 -15.72 24.36
N GLY A 931 -36.62 -16.76 24.10
CA GLY A 931 -36.23 -17.75 25.09
C GLY A 931 -35.46 -17.12 26.26
N LEU A 932 -34.60 -16.13 25.99
CA LEU A 932 -33.81 -15.48 27.04
C LEU A 932 -34.70 -14.65 27.96
N MET A 933 -35.66 -13.91 27.41
CA MET A 933 -36.62 -13.17 28.21
C MET A 933 -37.47 -14.10 29.08
N ASN A 934 -37.96 -15.21 28.51
CA ASN A 934 -38.74 -16.20 29.25
C ASN A 934 -37.93 -16.84 30.39
N TRP A 935 -36.68 -17.22 30.12
CA TRP A 935 -35.77 -17.74 31.14
C TRP A 935 -35.51 -16.74 32.26
N MET A 936 -35.24 -15.47 31.93
CA MET A 936 -35.00 -14.44 32.93
C MET A 936 -36.19 -14.24 33.87
N ILE A 937 -37.42 -14.37 33.36
CA ILE A 937 -38.64 -14.31 34.18
C ILE A 937 -38.74 -15.53 35.09
N GLU A 938 -38.54 -16.74 34.54
CA GLU A 938 -38.61 -18.00 35.29
C GLU A 938 -37.56 -18.07 36.40
N ALA A 939 -36.33 -17.66 36.09
CA ALA A 939 -35.19 -17.66 37.01
C ALA A 939 -35.20 -16.48 38.01
N ASP A 940 -36.19 -15.59 37.92
CA ASP A 940 -36.27 -14.34 38.69
C ASP A 940 -34.96 -13.55 38.64
N HIS A 941 -34.53 -13.23 37.42
CA HIS A 941 -33.25 -12.59 37.14
C HIS A 941 -33.22 -11.13 37.65
N PRO A 942 -32.19 -10.71 38.40
CA PRO A 942 -32.17 -9.39 39.05
C PRO A 942 -32.24 -8.22 38.07
N ALA A 943 -31.65 -8.35 36.87
CA ALA A 943 -31.70 -7.32 35.82
C ALA A 943 -33.12 -6.83 35.47
N LEU A 944 -34.16 -7.67 35.63
CA LEU A 944 -35.55 -7.31 35.34
C LEU A 944 -36.12 -6.25 36.31
N ARG A 945 -35.49 -6.07 37.48
CA ARG A 945 -35.91 -5.12 38.52
C ARG A 945 -34.99 -3.91 38.63
N MET A 946 -33.94 -3.87 37.82
CA MET A 946 -32.99 -2.76 37.79
C MET A 946 -33.53 -1.64 36.88
N PRO A 947 -33.05 -0.39 37.03
CA PRO A 947 -33.38 0.68 36.10
C PRO A 947 -33.13 0.26 34.63
N PRO A 948 -33.89 0.75 33.65
CA PRO A 948 -33.57 0.54 32.24
C PRO A 948 -32.16 1.04 31.90
N LEU A 949 -31.50 0.39 30.94
CA LEU A 949 -30.22 0.79 30.36
C LEU A 949 -30.36 1.89 29.30
N LEU A 950 -31.58 2.07 28.75
CA LEU A 950 -31.93 3.07 27.73
C LEU A 950 -32.80 4.19 28.27
#